data_AF-A0A679IJB5-F1
#
_entry.id   AF-A0A679IJB5-F1
#
_cell.length_a   1.000
_cell.length_b   1.000
_cell.length_c   1.000
_cell.angle_alpha   90.00
_cell.angle_beta   90.00
_cell.angle_gamma   90.00
#
_symmetry.space_group_name_H-M   'P 1'
#
loop_
_entity.id
_entity.type
_entity.pdbx_description
1 polymer ?
#
loop_
_entity_poly.entity_id
_entity_poly.type
_entity_poly.pdbx_seq_one_letter_code
_entity_poly.pdbx_strand_id
1 'polypeptide(L)'
;MIGIKKLSALLLGTQLLFATGSSSFSATQNYDESSSEKTHETTTESTKKLELHDSISATLESQTSASSEEQVIAEEQVADSITKESESKDPPTKESISRAVGIQASGSGTSQDDPRIVENSAELKTAIEDPQIAYIKLAPSEEIFYFDVSSPQVTSNVTIDGSGRTISYNKNTLEVKANNVWVKFMNMTFGSSDYSVTTNEYYGLCRGNTTYSNVTVEVENVKYYSNRGAQPFFNRGKDSKVVFSGENFFSVQDGISSQEFAECNHFLFKKDSHTTVEHDTGQSNSIVTYGTGRDFSFELEAGAVVDYNTISDQFVDSFSGNGTMKIGEGASLKINGDRRFVSASKRMILQVDEGGKLDMSFEDSFNFNNASTLNFAKDSTLNMAVTNANQVFSNTIPADNFIIDNAYRLSFNVSGLTNKEPVNAGFTFSEFIPGITGYGITAGNTPINTIIGSGAVISSNGTDFTLNSPQDDFETDEKTTIRGARSIVLQRLPNPAVIRDVKQVVKDTSAAFNLTDYLTNNNVITGVDYLLFSEQQDTENFNDTDKIAEQKIGAKVEEAEATELTEAEITSSVAFTNLAEQTEYWLYVQIKASFESGDSEWYEISFTTKTDALNVTFPTEMFFNTEMSEEDRRLLVTSQRYRVKNNSAYPIELKINSFSEDGESGVDLLENIDGDTKGHLYLQLAKDSEEPTTLKKDLANVDMGELDIDQQINLQFTGEYFGNAGKEINTKYNMILEFTRTGE
;
A
#
# COMPACT_ATOMS: atom_id res chain seq x y z
N MET A 1 -37.03 -17.96 -66.49
CA MET A 1 -38.02 -17.05 -65.89
C MET A 1 -37.28 -15.85 -65.34
N ILE A 2 -37.47 -14.72 -66.03
CA ILE A 2 -37.59 -13.33 -65.52
C ILE A 2 -36.59 -12.88 -64.42
N GLY A 3 -35.51 -12.21 -64.88
CA GLY A 3 -35.33 -10.76 -64.73
C GLY A 3 -34.75 -10.20 -63.40
N ILE A 4 -33.93 -9.15 -63.33
CA ILE A 4 -33.35 -8.19 -64.30
C ILE A 4 -32.04 -7.66 -63.68
N LYS A 5 -31.06 -7.37 -64.55
CA LYS A 5 -29.81 -6.66 -64.28
C LYS A 5 -29.91 -5.25 -64.89
N LYS A 6 -29.25 -4.26 -64.24
CA LYS A 6 -28.51 -3.10 -64.80
C LYS A 6 -29.17 -1.70 -64.99
N LEU A 7 -28.41 -0.71 -64.47
CA LEU A 7 -28.00 0.61 -65.01
C LEU A 7 -29.10 1.71 -65.18
N SER A 8 -28.86 3.03 -65.10
CA SER A 8 -27.75 3.93 -64.75
C SER A 8 -28.23 5.40 -64.88
N ALA A 9 -27.67 6.30 -64.05
CA ALA A 9 -27.27 7.70 -64.35
C ALA A 9 -28.37 8.74 -64.75
N LEU A 10 -28.30 10.06 -64.55
CA LEU A 10 -27.23 11.02 -64.23
C LEU A 10 -27.84 12.41 -63.86
N LEU A 11 -27.13 13.15 -62.97
CA LEU A 11 -26.91 14.61 -62.85
C LEU A 11 -28.01 15.68 -62.80
N LEU A 12 -27.98 16.46 -61.71
CA LEU A 12 -27.64 17.90 -61.56
C LEU A 12 -27.78 18.22 -60.04
N GLY A 13 -26.91 18.85 -59.26
CA GLY A 13 -25.61 19.51 -59.38
C GLY A 13 -25.45 20.45 -58.18
N THR A 14 -24.27 20.47 -57.52
CA THR A 14 -23.67 21.51 -56.61
C THR A 14 -24.34 21.79 -55.24
N GLN A 15 -23.66 22.03 -54.08
CA GLN A 15 -22.26 22.24 -53.68
C GLN A 15 -22.09 22.13 -52.12
N LEU A 16 -20.90 21.65 -51.69
CA LEU A 16 -20.07 21.97 -50.48
C LEU A 16 -20.49 21.72 -48.99
N LEU A 17 -19.66 20.89 -48.31
CA LEU A 17 -18.92 21.06 -47.01
C LEU A 17 -19.67 21.63 -45.77
N PHE A 18 -19.60 21.14 -44.52
CA PHE A 18 -18.63 20.37 -43.71
C PHE A 18 -19.34 19.70 -42.49
N ALA A 19 -18.70 18.66 -41.95
CA ALA A 19 -18.64 18.20 -40.53
C ALA A 19 -19.90 18.23 -39.64
N THR A 20 -20.35 17.04 -39.23
CA THR A 20 -21.08 16.85 -37.95
C THR A 20 -20.49 15.65 -37.21
N GLY A 21 -19.82 15.94 -36.10
CA GLY A 21 -19.62 15.00 -35.01
C GLY A 21 -20.77 15.17 -34.01
N SER A 22 -21.21 14.07 -33.41
CA SER A 22 -22.02 14.08 -32.17
C SER A 22 -21.99 12.69 -31.57
N SER A 23 -21.43 12.54 -30.37
CA SER A 23 -22.21 12.39 -29.13
C SER A 23 -21.35 11.79 -28.02
N SER A 24 -20.78 12.66 -27.20
CA SER A 24 -20.38 12.39 -25.82
C SER A 24 -21.40 13.08 -24.93
N PHE A 25 -22.07 12.33 -24.06
CA PHE A 25 -23.06 12.85 -23.11
C PHE A 25 -22.43 12.93 -21.72
N SER A 26 -22.36 14.15 -21.19
CA SER A 26 -22.21 14.47 -19.76
C SER A 26 -23.23 15.57 -19.48
N ALA A 27 -24.01 15.44 -18.41
CA ALA A 27 -24.91 16.51 -17.98
C ALA A 27 -25.05 16.51 -16.45
N THR A 28 -24.44 17.52 -15.84
CA THR A 28 -24.84 18.16 -14.58
C THR A 28 -25.18 19.61 -14.92
N GLN A 29 -26.38 20.10 -14.60
CA GLN A 29 -26.74 21.50 -14.26
C GLN A 29 -28.12 21.44 -13.55
N ASN A 30 -28.27 21.85 -12.30
CA ASN A 30 -28.44 23.22 -11.74
C ASN A 30 -29.58 24.04 -12.36
N TYR A 31 -30.52 24.44 -11.51
CA TYR A 31 -31.43 25.57 -11.68
C TYR A 31 -31.04 26.65 -10.65
N ASP A 32 -31.02 27.89 -11.11
CA ASP A 32 -30.71 29.11 -10.39
C ASP A 32 -31.83 30.11 -10.76
N GLU A 33 -32.34 30.89 -9.79
CA GLU A 33 -32.90 32.22 -10.06
C GLU A 33 -33.11 33.05 -8.76
N SER A 34 -32.30 34.11 -8.64
CA SER A 34 -32.72 35.53 -8.64
C SER A 34 -33.06 36.31 -7.34
N SER A 35 -32.10 37.20 -7.02
CA SER A 35 -32.21 38.67 -6.79
C SER A 35 -32.38 39.26 -5.37
N SER A 36 -31.48 40.18 -4.98
CA SER A 36 -31.66 41.63 -5.18
C SER A 36 -30.57 42.48 -4.46
N GLU A 37 -30.25 43.63 -5.06
CA GLU A 37 -29.23 44.63 -4.68
C GLU A 37 -29.60 45.47 -3.44
N LYS A 38 -28.62 45.90 -2.62
CA LYS A 38 -28.12 47.31 -2.53
C LYS A 38 -27.16 47.58 -1.37
N THR A 39 -26.47 48.69 -1.55
CA THR A 39 -25.23 49.23 -0.97
C THR A 39 -25.31 49.96 0.39
N HIS A 40 -24.11 50.13 0.96
CA HIS A 40 -23.55 51.24 1.77
C HIS A 40 -23.42 51.13 3.31
N GLU A 41 -22.13 51.24 3.73
CA GLU A 41 -21.56 51.94 4.90
C GLU A 41 -21.98 51.47 6.32
N THR A 42 -21.11 51.28 7.31
CA THR A 42 -19.93 52.08 7.70
C THR A 42 -19.09 51.34 8.75
N THR A 43 -17.75 51.46 8.62
CA THR A 43 -16.69 51.65 9.65
C THR A 43 -16.40 50.72 10.83
N THR A 44 -15.06 50.63 11.04
CA THR A 44 -14.25 50.52 12.27
C THR A 44 -14.13 49.14 12.94
N GLU A 45 -12.95 48.63 13.30
CA GLU A 45 -11.56 49.08 13.12
C GLU A 45 -10.59 47.96 13.59
N SER A 46 -9.38 47.98 13.03
CA SER A 46 -8.09 47.62 13.65
C SER A 46 -7.72 46.13 13.86
N THR A 47 -6.55 45.62 13.45
CA THR A 47 -5.31 46.30 13.00
C THR A 47 -4.37 45.37 12.20
N LYS A 48 -3.58 46.02 11.33
CA LYS A 48 -2.62 45.50 10.34
C LYS A 48 -1.22 45.19 10.90
N LYS A 49 -0.56 44.23 10.24
CA LYS A 49 0.74 44.23 9.53
C LYS A 49 1.72 45.43 9.70
N LEU A 50 3.01 45.08 9.57
CA LEU A 50 4.25 45.83 9.22
C LEU A 50 5.26 45.82 10.39
N GLU A 51 6.58 45.71 10.23
CA GLU A 51 7.40 46.22 9.13
C GLU A 51 8.83 45.65 9.10
N LEU A 52 9.44 45.73 7.91
CA LEU A 52 10.88 45.74 7.63
C LEU A 52 11.60 46.81 8.47
N HIS A 53 12.86 46.56 8.81
CA HIS A 53 13.82 47.63 9.07
C HIS A 53 15.07 47.40 8.23
N ASP A 54 15.40 48.42 7.46
CA ASP A 54 16.69 48.62 6.82
C ASP A 54 17.19 50.02 7.20
N SER A 55 18.52 50.18 7.20
CA SER A 55 19.35 51.40 7.20
C SER A 55 20.32 51.58 8.39
N ILE A 56 21.64 51.63 8.10
CA ILE A 56 22.40 52.87 7.82
C ILE A 56 23.83 52.53 7.36
N SER A 57 24.27 53.27 6.32
CA SER A 57 25.57 53.27 5.64
C SER A 57 26.77 53.76 6.46
N ALA A 58 27.98 53.31 6.08
CA ALA A 58 29.15 54.18 5.93
C ALA A 58 30.12 53.64 4.86
N THR A 59 30.39 54.50 3.88
CA THR A 59 31.23 54.33 2.69
C THR A 59 32.70 54.56 3.01
N LEU A 60 33.63 53.81 2.40
CA LEU A 60 34.82 54.38 1.77
C LEU A 60 35.49 53.38 0.80
N GLU A 61 35.38 53.78 -0.46
CA GLU A 61 36.13 53.47 -1.67
C GLU A 61 37.56 52.92 -1.49
N SER A 62 37.94 51.93 -2.30
CA SER A 62 38.67 52.18 -3.55
C SER A 62 39.67 51.06 -3.90
N GLN A 63 39.43 50.46 -5.06
CA GLN A 63 40.41 50.16 -6.11
C GLN A 63 41.36 48.95 -6.02
N THR A 64 41.03 48.02 -6.93
CA THR A 64 41.86 47.50 -8.05
C THR A 64 42.87 46.37 -7.82
N SER A 65 42.50 45.25 -8.47
CA SER A 65 43.23 44.62 -9.58
C SER A 65 44.30 43.56 -9.29
N ALA A 66 43.85 42.32 -9.52
CA ALA A 66 44.31 41.43 -10.60
C ALA A 66 45.71 40.81 -10.55
N SER A 67 45.70 39.47 -10.70
CA SER A 67 46.61 38.64 -11.51
C SER A 67 48.06 38.52 -11.01
N SER A 68 48.74 37.37 -11.03
CA SER A 68 48.67 36.21 -11.92
C SER A 68 49.41 35.03 -11.29
N GLU A 69 49.14 33.85 -11.82
CA GLU A 69 49.89 32.60 -11.73
C GLU A 69 51.42 32.80 -11.89
N GLU A 70 52.25 32.02 -11.19
CA GLU A 70 53.00 30.92 -11.81
C GLU A 70 53.80 30.11 -10.78
N GLN A 71 54.09 28.90 -11.22
CA GLN A 71 54.59 27.72 -10.56
C GLN A 71 56.13 27.73 -10.47
N VAL A 72 56.70 26.67 -9.87
CA VAL A 72 57.98 26.00 -10.23
C VAL A 72 59.06 25.87 -9.11
N ILE A 73 59.09 24.65 -8.53
CA ILE A 73 60.19 23.66 -8.39
C ILE A 73 61.45 23.96 -7.54
N ALA A 74 61.65 23.05 -6.56
CA ALA A 74 62.88 22.37 -6.06
C ALA A 74 64.11 23.21 -5.62
N GLU A 75 65.06 22.75 -4.81
CA GLU A 75 65.57 21.40 -4.54
C GLU A 75 66.51 21.46 -3.29
N GLU A 76 66.69 20.31 -2.65
CA GLU A 76 67.92 19.83 -1.96
C GLU A 76 68.60 20.65 -0.84
N GLN A 77 68.56 20.12 0.39
CA GLN A 77 69.61 19.34 1.08
C GLN A 77 70.69 20.19 1.77
N VAL A 78 70.96 19.90 3.05
CA VAL A 78 72.20 19.27 3.55
C VAL A 78 72.14 19.20 5.09
N ALA A 79 72.10 17.94 5.57
CA ALA A 79 72.89 17.30 6.63
C ALA A 79 73.12 18.01 8.00
N ASP A 80 72.73 17.33 9.10
CA ASP A 80 73.60 16.67 10.12
C ASP A 80 74.41 17.62 11.03
N SER A 81 74.61 17.42 12.34
CA SER A 81 74.32 16.33 13.28
C SER A 81 74.75 16.80 14.70
N ILE A 82 74.12 16.25 15.75
CA ILE A 82 74.72 15.77 17.03
C ILE A 82 75.24 16.78 18.11
N THR A 83 74.41 16.90 19.17
CA THR A 83 74.65 16.66 20.62
C THR A 83 75.76 17.38 21.43
N LYS A 84 75.37 18.03 22.55
CA LYS A 84 75.83 17.68 23.92
C LYS A 84 75.08 18.42 25.05
N GLU A 85 74.83 17.66 26.12
CA GLU A 85 74.22 17.99 27.40
C GLU A 85 74.99 19.04 28.23
N SER A 86 74.26 19.77 29.08
CA SER A 86 74.74 20.17 30.41
C SER A 86 73.56 20.36 31.38
N GLU A 87 73.60 19.63 32.48
CA GLU A 87 72.65 19.68 33.62
C GLU A 87 72.89 20.91 34.51
N SER A 88 71.82 21.51 35.06
CA SER A 88 71.83 22.24 36.36
C SER A 88 70.43 22.66 36.85
N LYS A 89 69.80 21.81 37.68
CA LYS A 89 69.06 22.04 38.95
C LYS A 89 68.06 23.23 39.13
N ASP A 90 66.75 22.91 38.99
CA ASP A 90 65.57 23.02 39.93
C ASP A 90 65.16 24.34 40.64
N PRO A 91 63.87 24.55 41.09
CA PRO A 91 62.70 23.62 41.18
C PRO A 91 61.30 24.28 40.84
N PRO A 92 60.15 23.76 41.31
CA PRO A 92 59.23 22.86 40.63
C PRO A 92 57.92 23.55 40.18
N THR A 93 57.33 23.13 39.05
CA THR A 93 55.91 23.46 38.80
C THR A 93 55.16 22.23 38.32
N LYS A 94 54.38 21.68 39.25
CA LYS A 94 53.18 20.85 39.10
C LYS A 94 53.18 19.82 37.96
N GLU A 95 53.21 18.55 38.40
CA GLU A 95 52.55 17.41 37.77
C GLU A 95 51.61 17.76 36.61
N SER A 96 52.06 17.49 35.40
CA SER A 96 51.20 16.90 34.37
C SER A 96 51.59 15.44 34.27
N ILE A 97 51.15 14.65 35.26
CA ILE A 97 51.01 13.21 35.05
C ILE A 97 50.13 13.07 33.83
N SER A 98 50.69 12.50 32.77
CA SER A 98 49.95 11.98 31.63
C SER A 98 48.91 11.01 32.17
N ARG A 99 47.65 11.48 32.33
CA ARG A 99 46.51 10.58 32.39
C ARG A 99 46.40 9.98 30.99
N ALA A 100 47.03 8.82 30.82
CA ALA A 100 46.48 7.81 29.94
C ALA A 100 44.99 7.70 30.29
N VAL A 101 44.12 8.10 29.35
CA VAL A 101 42.71 7.77 29.36
C VAL A 101 42.65 6.27 29.06
N GLY A 102 42.99 5.47 30.07
CA GLY A 102 42.79 4.04 30.07
C GLY A 102 41.33 3.79 30.41
N ILE A 103 40.48 3.81 29.40
CA ILE A 103 39.10 3.36 29.50
C ILE A 103 39.16 1.84 29.34
N GLN A 104 38.76 1.09 30.37
CA GLN A 104 38.72 -0.37 30.31
C GLN A 104 37.36 -0.79 29.78
N ALA A 105 37.27 -1.02 28.47
CA ALA A 105 36.17 -1.78 27.86
C ALA A 105 35.93 -3.08 28.66
N SER A 106 34.68 -3.32 29.05
CA SER A 106 34.30 -4.46 29.91
C SER A 106 33.80 -5.66 29.09
N GLY A 107 33.76 -6.84 29.71
CA GLY A 107 33.44 -8.12 29.04
C GLY A 107 34.60 -8.69 28.22
N SER A 108 34.53 -9.97 27.84
CA SER A 108 35.60 -10.61 27.04
C SER A 108 35.43 -10.34 25.55
N GLY A 109 34.19 -10.31 25.06
CA GLY A 109 33.85 -10.18 23.63
C GLY A 109 33.80 -11.50 22.88
N THR A 110 33.81 -12.65 23.56
CA THR A 110 33.79 -13.97 22.90
C THR A 110 32.41 -14.38 22.39
N SER A 111 31.33 -13.77 22.89
CA SER A 111 29.94 -14.13 22.55
C SER A 111 28.95 -13.02 22.88
N GLN A 112 27.70 -13.16 22.41
CA GLN A 112 26.60 -12.25 22.74
C GLN A 112 26.32 -12.13 24.25
N ASP A 113 26.46 -13.23 25.00
CA ASP A 113 26.26 -13.25 26.47
C ASP A 113 27.42 -12.62 27.26
N ASP A 114 28.57 -12.41 26.63
CA ASP A 114 29.75 -11.74 27.22
C ASP A 114 30.38 -10.80 26.17
N PRO A 115 29.65 -9.74 25.80
CA PRO A 115 30.07 -8.84 24.73
C PRO A 115 31.18 -7.92 25.23
N ARG A 116 32.06 -7.47 24.31
CA ARG A 116 32.97 -6.37 24.60
C ARG A 116 32.18 -5.07 24.59
N ILE A 117 31.96 -4.47 25.75
CA ILE A 117 31.23 -3.19 25.87
C ILE A 117 32.19 -2.04 25.61
N VAL A 118 31.85 -1.18 24.66
CA VAL A 118 32.65 -0.01 24.26
C VAL A 118 31.81 1.27 24.34
N GLU A 119 32.39 2.35 24.85
CA GLU A 119 31.70 3.63 25.06
C GLU A 119 32.03 4.67 23.97
N ASN A 120 33.16 4.50 23.29
CA ASN A 120 33.68 5.48 22.32
C ASN A 120 34.37 4.82 21.12
N SER A 121 34.68 5.63 20.10
CA SER A 121 35.27 5.19 18.83
C SER A 121 36.67 4.57 18.96
N ALA A 122 37.49 5.00 19.92
CA ALA A 122 38.83 4.44 20.13
C ALA A 122 38.78 3.02 20.72
N GLU A 123 37.86 2.78 21.66
CA GLU A 123 37.59 1.44 22.18
C GLU A 123 36.99 0.53 21.12
N LEU A 124 36.03 1.04 20.34
CA LEU A 124 35.44 0.29 19.23
C LEU A 124 36.52 -0.13 18.21
N LYS A 125 37.40 0.79 17.81
CA LYS A 125 38.54 0.46 16.92
C LYS A 125 39.43 -0.63 17.52
N THR A 126 39.82 -0.48 18.78
CA THR A 126 40.69 -1.45 19.46
C THR A 126 40.03 -2.83 19.52
N ALA A 127 38.72 -2.86 19.78
CA ALA A 127 37.95 -4.10 19.83
C ALA A 127 37.80 -4.77 18.45
N ILE A 128 37.57 -3.98 17.39
CA ILE A 128 37.46 -4.49 16.01
C ILE A 128 38.78 -5.11 15.52
N GLU A 129 39.92 -4.51 15.90
CA GLU A 129 41.25 -4.93 15.45
C GLU A 129 41.83 -6.13 16.23
N ASP A 130 41.21 -6.49 17.37
CA ASP A 130 41.60 -7.67 18.14
C ASP A 130 40.90 -8.93 17.59
N PRO A 131 41.64 -9.88 16.98
CA PRO A 131 41.03 -11.07 16.40
C PRO A 131 40.43 -12.04 17.42
N GLN A 132 40.62 -11.82 18.72
CA GLN A 132 39.98 -12.61 19.78
C GLN A 132 38.57 -12.11 20.15
N ILE A 133 38.18 -10.91 19.68
CA ILE A 133 36.88 -10.32 19.97
C ILE A 133 35.94 -10.60 18.79
N ALA A 134 34.90 -11.38 19.05
CA ALA A 134 33.88 -11.76 18.08
C ALA A 134 32.57 -10.96 18.23
N TYR A 135 32.32 -10.40 19.41
CA TYR A 135 31.08 -9.66 19.70
C TYR A 135 31.37 -8.37 20.47
N ILE A 136 30.95 -7.25 19.90
CA ILE A 136 31.11 -5.90 20.43
C ILE A 136 29.72 -5.30 20.63
N LYS A 137 29.50 -4.64 21.77
CA LYS A 137 28.26 -3.93 22.07
C LYS A 137 28.56 -2.47 22.42
N LEU A 138 27.90 -1.54 21.76
CA LEU A 138 27.99 -0.13 22.14
C LEU A 138 27.26 0.07 23.48
N ALA A 139 27.88 0.80 24.40
CA ALA A 139 27.24 1.17 25.65
C ALA A 139 25.96 1.98 25.36
N PRO A 140 24.79 1.61 25.95
CA PRO A 140 23.52 2.30 25.72
C PRO A 140 23.59 3.79 26.05
N SER A 141 23.12 4.63 25.13
CA SER A 141 23.02 6.08 25.31
C SER A 141 22.13 6.69 24.22
N GLU A 142 21.42 7.77 24.55
CA GLU A 142 20.64 8.57 23.60
C GLU A 142 21.51 9.53 22.77
N GLU A 143 22.78 9.72 23.16
CA GLU A 143 23.69 10.59 22.41
C GLU A 143 24.17 9.92 21.11
N ILE A 144 24.42 10.75 20.09
CA ILE A 144 25.02 10.31 18.82
C ILE A 144 26.40 9.69 19.10
N PHE A 145 26.63 8.48 18.60
CA PHE A 145 27.94 7.85 18.61
C PHE A 145 28.75 8.34 17.42
N TYR A 146 29.78 9.15 17.67
CA TYR A 146 30.67 9.66 16.64
C TYR A 146 31.82 8.67 16.39
N PHE A 147 31.82 8.03 15.23
CA PHE A 147 32.89 7.17 14.77
C PHE A 147 33.97 8.01 14.05
N ASP A 148 34.83 8.62 14.86
CA ASP A 148 35.92 9.52 14.42
C ASP A 148 37.30 8.93 14.74
N VAL A 149 37.65 7.84 14.06
CA VAL A 149 38.93 7.14 14.16
C VAL A 149 39.35 6.67 12.78
N SER A 150 40.66 6.55 12.53
CA SER A 150 41.16 5.97 11.28
C SER A 150 40.56 4.59 11.01
N SER A 151 40.14 4.31 9.77
CA SER A 151 39.57 3.03 9.32
C SER A 151 40.09 1.79 10.04
N PRO A 152 39.30 1.19 10.97
CA PRO A 152 39.70 -0.02 11.68
C PRO A 152 39.83 -1.21 10.76
N GLN A 153 40.79 -2.07 11.05
CA GLN A 153 41.18 -3.19 10.21
C GLN A 153 40.54 -4.49 10.70
N VAL A 154 39.63 -5.07 9.92
CA VAL A 154 38.91 -6.30 10.27
C VAL A 154 39.65 -7.50 9.69
N THR A 155 40.11 -8.42 10.55
CA THR A 155 40.84 -9.64 10.14
C THR A 155 40.16 -10.95 10.54
N SER A 156 39.10 -10.88 11.33
CA SER A 156 38.30 -12.00 11.82
C SER A 156 36.81 -11.64 11.83
N ASN A 157 35.95 -12.64 12.04
CA ASN A 157 34.51 -12.41 12.17
C ASN A 157 34.21 -11.52 13.37
N VAL A 158 33.29 -10.58 13.21
CA VAL A 158 32.86 -9.67 14.27
C VAL A 158 31.40 -9.29 14.13
N THR A 159 30.69 -9.24 15.25
CA THR A 159 29.35 -8.66 15.37
C THR A 159 29.44 -7.38 16.18
N ILE A 160 28.80 -6.32 15.69
CA ILE A 160 28.71 -5.00 16.33
C ILE A 160 27.23 -4.72 16.60
N ASP A 161 26.83 -4.82 17.86
CA ASP A 161 25.50 -4.47 18.34
C ASP A 161 25.49 -3.01 18.79
N GLY A 162 24.72 -2.18 18.08
CA GLY A 162 24.63 -0.76 18.36
C GLY A 162 23.71 -0.42 19.52
N SER A 163 22.98 -1.39 20.08
CA SER A 163 22.07 -1.17 21.21
C SER A 163 21.06 -0.03 20.97
N GLY A 164 20.56 0.09 19.75
CA GLY A 164 19.60 1.13 19.32
C GLY A 164 20.21 2.50 19.04
N ARG A 165 21.54 2.66 19.11
CA ARG A 165 22.17 3.98 18.97
C ARG A 165 22.17 4.53 17.55
N THR A 166 22.16 5.86 17.46
CA THR A 166 22.42 6.62 16.24
C THR A 166 23.91 6.84 16.06
N ILE A 167 24.43 6.50 14.88
CA ILE A 167 25.85 6.52 14.53
C ILE A 167 26.10 7.60 13.47
N SER A 168 27.12 8.42 13.70
CA SER A 168 27.65 9.36 12.71
C SER A 168 29.11 9.03 12.41
N TYR A 169 29.51 9.13 11.14
CA TYR A 169 30.92 8.98 10.74
C TYR A 169 31.29 10.00 9.66
N ASN A 170 32.57 10.37 9.66
CA ASN A 170 33.15 11.27 8.67
C ASN A 170 34.50 10.70 8.22
N LYS A 171 34.55 10.20 6.98
CA LYS A 171 35.74 9.68 6.28
C LYS A 171 36.47 8.49 6.92
N ASN A 172 35.75 7.53 7.49
CA ASN A 172 36.38 6.32 8.04
C ASN A 172 35.39 5.15 8.07
N THR A 173 35.51 4.22 7.12
CA THR A 173 34.81 2.92 7.14
C THR A 173 35.68 1.82 7.75
N LEU A 174 35.07 0.73 8.24
CA LEU A 174 35.79 -0.49 8.57
C LEU A 174 36.42 -1.05 7.29
N GLU A 175 37.64 -1.57 7.35
CA GLU A 175 38.31 -2.15 6.19
C GLU A 175 38.65 -3.62 6.43
N VAL A 176 38.15 -4.50 5.56
CA VAL A 176 38.45 -5.93 5.64
C VAL A 176 39.84 -6.21 5.07
N LYS A 177 40.66 -6.93 5.84
CA LYS A 177 42.04 -7.32 5.50
C LYS A 177 42.30 -8.84 5.51
N ALA A 178 41.24 -9.65 5.42
CA ALA A 178 41.35 -11.11 5.36
C ALA A 178 40.23 -11.74 4.52
N ASN A 179 40.48 -12.97 4.04
CA ASN A 179 39.45 -13.79 3.38
C ASN A 179 38.53 -14.44 4.43
N ASN A 180 37.33 -14.84 4.02
CA ASN A 180 36.37 -15.58 4.87
C ASN A 180 35.99 -14.82 6.15
N VAL A 181 35.74 -13.52 6.02
CA VAL A 181 35.35 -12.63 7.12
C VAL A 181 33.86 -12.34 7.07
N TRP A 182 33.19 -12.46 8.20
CA TRP A 182 31.81 -12.04 8.41
C TRP A 182 31.77 -10.83 9.34
N VAL A 183 31.27 -9.70 8.85
CA VAL A 183 31.05 -8.48 9.64
C VAL A 183 29.55 -8.26 9.75
N LYS A 184 29.02 -8.28 10.97
CA LYS A 184 27.60 -8.05 11.24
C LYS A 184 27.40 -6.73 11.98
N PHE A 185 26.49 -5.89 11.49
CA PHE A 185 25.98 -4.71 12.18
C PHE A 185 24.55 -4.99 12.60
N MET A 186 24.21 -4.77 13.87
CA MET A 186 22.83 -4.94 14.32
C MET A 186 22.32 -3.85 15.27
N ASN A 187 21.00 -3.63 15.25
CA ASN A 187 20.27 -2.73 16.14
C ASN A 187 20.86 -1.31 16.17
N MET A 188 20.96 -0.65 15.02
CA MET A 188 21.53 0.71 14.96
C MET A 188 20.97 1.54 13.81
N THR A 189 21.06 2.86 13.98
CA THR A 189 20.71 3.82 12.93
C THR A 189 21.98 4.55 12.49
N PHE A 190 22.31 4.51 11.21
CA PHE A 190 23.35 5.34 10.61
C PHE A 190 22.72 6.61 10.05
N GLY A 191 23.17 7.77 10.53
CA GLY A 191 22.60 9.07 10.14
C GLY A 191 21.23 9.34 10.77
N SER A 192 20.45 10.24 10.16
CA SER A 192 19.09 10.58 10.60
C SER A 192 18.17 10.83 9.41
N SER A 193 16.86 10.66 9.59
CA SER A 193 15.86 10.80 8.52
C SER A 193 15.75 12.21 7.93
N ASP A 194 16.18 13.23 8.66
CA ASP A 194 16.29 14.62 8.20
C ASP A 194 17.69 14.96 7.64
N TYR A 195 18.60 13.97 7.60
CA TYR A 195 20.00 14.07 7.18
C TYR A 195 20.85 15.07 7.98
N SER A 196 20.40 15.49 9.17
CA SER A 196 21.16 16.37 10.06
C SER A 196 22.33 15.66 10.74
N VAL A 197 22.19 14.37 11.03
CA VAL A 197 23.28 13.47 11.44
C VAL A 197 23.88 12.84 10.20
N THR A 198 25.14 13.18 9.90
CA THR A 198 25.75 12.80 8.62
C THR A 198 26.51 11.47 8.70
N THR A 199 26.48 10.73 7.60
CA THR A 199 27.31 9.55 7.31
C THR A 199 28.11 9.81 6.03
N ASN A 200 29.31 10.37 6.18
CA ASN A 200 30.09 10.87 5.06
C ASN A 200 31.25 9.92 4.72
N GLU A 201 31.00 8.93 3.89
CA GLU A 201 32.02 8.00 3.37
C GLU A 201 31.58 7.45 2.01
N TYR A 202 32.53 7.32 1.08
CA TYR A 202 32.27 6.75 -0.24
C TYR A 202 32.18 5.23 -0.22
N TYR A 203 32.86 4.59 0.72
CA TYR A 203 32.99 3.12 0.80
C TYR A 203 32.05 2.47 1.84
N GLY A 204 31.00 3.19 2.25
CA GLY A 204 29.94 2.69 3.11
C GLY A 204 30.35 2.22 4.51
N LEU A 205 29.58 1.28 5.06
CA LEU A 205 29.72 0.79 6.44
C LEU A 205 30.99 -0.03 6.67
N CYS A 206 31.33 -0.83 5.67
CA CYS A 206 32.46 -1.75 5.70
C CYS A 206 32.98 -1.97 4.28
N ARG A 207 34.26 -1.69 4.08
CA ARG A 207 34.97 -1.82 2.81
C ARG A 207 35.58 -3.20 2.63
N GLY A 208 34.95 -4.00 1.78
CA GLY A 208 35.52 -5.22 1.19
C GLY A 208 36.19 -4.94 -0.16
N ASN A 209 37.52 -4.88 -0.20
CA ASN A 209 38.25 -4.70 -1.46
C ASN A 209 38.38 -6.01 -2.26
N THR A 210 38.71 -5.90 -3.55
CA THR A 210 38.89 -7.04 -4.47
C THR A 210 40.02 -8.01 -4.08
N THR A 211 40.91 -7.61 -3.16
CA THR A 211 42.03 -8.44 -2.68
C THR A 211 41.56 -9.65 -1.86
N TYR A 212 40.42 -9.53 -1.17
CA TYR A 212 39.93 -10.56 -0.26
C TYR A 212 38.62 -11.15 -0.77
N SER A 213 38.45 -12.46 -0.61
CA SER A 213 37.31 -13.23 -1.11
C SER A 213 36.44 -13.75 0.05
N ASN A 214 35.18 -14.05 -0.26
CA ASN A 214 34.19 -14.57 0.66
C ASN A 214 34.02 -13.67 1.90
N VAL A 215 33.87 -12.36 1.66
CA VAL A 215 33.57 -11.38 2.70
C VAL A 215 32.05 -11.20 2.77
N THR A 216 31.47 -11.43 3.93
CA THR A 216 30.04 -11.21 4.19
C THR A 216 29.86 -9.96 5.05
N VAL A 217 29.06 -9.02 4.57
CA VAL A 217 28.59 -7.89 5.37
C VAL A 217 27.11 -8.12 5.66
N GLU A 218 26.75 -8.33 6.91
CA GLU A 218 25.37 -8.54 7.34
C GLU A 218 24.84 -7.31 8.10
N VAL A 219 23.58 -6.97 7.85
CA VAL A 219 22.82 -5.97 8.59
C VAL A 219 21.58 -6.61 9.20
N GLU A 220 21.31 -6.30 10.47
CA GLU A 220 20.10 -6.75 11.18
C GLU A 220 19.46 -5.61 11.98
N ASN A 221 18.21 -5.27 11.71
CA ASN A 221 17.53 -4.16 12.39
C ASN A 221 18.28 -2.82 12.20
N VAL A 222 18.69 -2.53 10.96
CA VAL A 222 19.50 -1.36 10.61
C VAL A 222 18.69 -0.33 9.82
N LYS A 223 18.78 0.93 10.25
CA LYS A 223 18.32 2.08 9.47
C LYS A 223 19.53 2.85 8.95
N TYR A 224 19.51 3.27 7.68
CA TYR A 224 20.60 4.02 7.07
C TYR A 224 20.05 5.21 6.28
N TYR A 225 20.55 6.41 6.62
CA TYR A 225 20.18 7.66 5.97
C TYR A 225 21.43 8.40 5.52
N SER A 226 21.56 8.70 4.23
CA SER A 226 22.67 9.50 3.74
C SER A 226 22.36 10.29 2.48
N ASN A 227 22.86 11.52 2.40
CA ASN A 227 22.93 12.36 1.20
C ASN A 227 24.37 12.84 0.91
N ARG A 228 25.38 12.18 1.51
CA ARG A 228 26.80 12.48 1.32
C ARG A 228 27.60 11.20 1.22
N GLY A 229 28.28 10.97 0.09
CA GLY A 229 28.83 9.64 -0.23
C GLY A 229 27.71 8.64 -0.56
N ALA A 230 26.71 8.48 0.31
CA ALA A 230 25.42 7.83 0.06
C ALA A 230 25.46 6.38 -0.49
N GLN A 231 26.57 5.67 -0.30
CA GLN A 231 26.69 4.23 -0.59
C GLN A 231 26.82 3.43 0.70
N PRO A 232 25.80 2.68 1.12
CA PRO A 232 25.87 1.83 2.30
C PRO A 232 26.87 0.67 2.14
N PHE A 233 26.98 0.09 0.94
CA PHE A 233 27.72 -1.16 0.73
C PHE A 233 28.81 -1.06 -0.33
N PHE A 234 30.05 -1.34 0.09
CA PHE A 234 31.18 -1.54 -0.80
C PHE A 234 31.84 -2.89 -0.48
N ASN A 235 31.51 -3.93 -1.24
CA ASN A 235 32.00 -5.28 -1.00
C ASN A 235 32.32 -6.00 -2.32
N ARG A 236 33.49 -5.68 -2.89
CA ARG A 236 33.93 -6.09 -4.23
C ARG A 236 34.71 -7.41 -4.28
N GLY A 237 34.84 -8.09 -3.15
CA GLY A 237 35.57 -9.36 -3.07
C GLY A 237 34.92 -10.45 -3.92
N LYS A 238 35.70 -11.41 -4.41
CA LYS A 238 35.14 -12.58 -5.10
C LYS A 238 34.28 -13.39 -4.11
N ASP A 239 33.12 -13.85 -4.54
CA ASP A 239 32.16 -14.63 -3.71
C ASP A 239 31.70 -13.87 -2.44
N SER A 240 31.93 -12.55 -2.39
CA SER A 240 31.49 -11.69 -1.30
C SER A 240 30.03 -11.30 -1.45
N LYS A 241 29.34 -11.10 -0.32
CA LYS A 241 27.90 -10.84 -0.31
C LYS A 241 27.47 -9.82 0.73
N VAL A 242 26.30 -9.24 0.54
CA VAL A 242 25.55 -8.50 1.56
C VAL A 242 24.38 -9.36 2.03
N VAL A 243 24.17 -9.44 3.34
CA VAL A 243 23.08 -10.22 3.96
C VAL A 243 22.18 -9.28 4.76
N PHE A 244 20.87 -9.44 4.61
CA PHE A 244 19.85 -8.69 5.34
C PHE A 244 19.06 -9.62 6.23
N SER A 245 18.96 -9.29 7.52
CA SER A 245 18.21 -10.03 8.54
C SER A 245 17.30 -9.04 9.31
N GLY A 246 16.21 -9.51 9.92
CA GLY A 246 15.30 -8.60 10.66
C GLY A 246 14.71 -7.50 9.77
N GLU A 247 14.51 -6.32 10.34
CA GLU A 247 13.81 -5.20 9.67
C GLU A 247 14.79 -4.06 9.31
N ASN A 248 15.03 -3.81 8.02
CA ASN A 248 16.02 -2.85 7.55
C ASN A 248 15.41 -1.77 6.67
N PHE A 249 15.95 -0.56 6.78
CA PHE A 249 15.51 0.59 5.99
C PHE A 249 16.71 1.38 5.50
N PHE A 250 16.76 1.66 4.20
CA PHE A 250 17.82 2.45 3.58
C PHE A 250 17.21 3.59 2.76
N SER A 251 17.58 4.82 3.08
CA SER A 251 17.25 5.99 2.25
C SER A 251 18.52 6.75 1.89
N VAL A 252 18.87 6.70 0.62
CA VAL A 252 20.09 7.30 0.07
C VAL A 252 19.75 8.26 -1.05
N GLN A 253 20.13 9.52 -0.85
CA GLN A 253 19.62 10.65 -1.62
C GLN A 253 20.75 11.41 -2.34
N ASP A 254 20.36 12.20 -3.32
CA ASP A 254 21.27 13.04 -4.09
C ASP A 254 21.83 14.13 -3.18
N GLY A 255 23.08 14.49 -3.45
CA GLY A 255 23.82 15.40 -2.61
C GLY A 255 25.31 15.36 -2.89
N ILE A 256 26.12 15.56 -1.85
CA ILE A 256 27.55 15.75 -2.03
C ILE A 256 28.19 14.40 -2.27
N SER A 257 28.61 14.18 -3.51
CA SER A 257 29.35 12.98 -3.92
C SER A 257 28.62 11.67 -3.66
N SER A 258 27.29 11.70 -3.71
CA SER A 258 26.45 10.50 -3.63
C SER A 258 26.87 9.46 -4.67
N GLN A 259 26.83 8.19 -4.30
CA GLN A 259 27.28 7.03 -5.06
C GLN A 259 26.11 6.03 -5.24
N GLU A 260 26.39 4.88 -5.85
CA GLU A 260 25.41 3.80 -6.04
C GLU A 260 25.03 3.19 -4.68
N PHE A 261 23.86 2.54 -4.59
CA PHE A 261 23.43 1.84 -3.36
C PHE A 261 24.46 0.78 -2.93
N ALA A 262 24.97 0.02 -3.89
CA ALA A 262 25.92 -1.04 -3.59
C ALA A 262 26.93 -1.29 -4.71
N GLU A 263 28.16 -1.57 -4.30
CA GLU A 263 29.15 -2.24 -5.11
C GLU A 263 29.38 -3.66 -4.59
N CYS A 264 28.55 -4.59 -5.06
CA CYS A 264 28.55 -5.99 -4.64
C CYS A 264 27.89 -6.85 -5.72
N ASN A 265 28.25 -8.14 -5.75
CA ASN A 265 27.69 -9.09 -6.71
C ASN A 265 26.51 -9.88 -6.14
N HIS A 266 26.48 -10.13 -4.84
CA HIS A 266 25.57 -11.10 -4.22
C HIS A 266 24.81 -10.48 -3.05
N PHE A 267 23.49 -10.64 -3.06
CA PHE A 267 22.58 -10.14 -2.03
C PHE A 267 21.71 -11.31 -1.53
N LEU A 268 21.62 -11.46 -0.21
CA LEU A 268 20.81 -12.49 0.45
C LEU A 268 19.91 -11.86 1.51
N PHE A 269 18.61 -12.04 1.37
CA PHE A 269 17.60 -11.62 2.34
C PHE A 269 17.17 -12.85 3.12
N LYS A 270 17.40 -12.82 4.43
CA LYS A 270 17.14 -13.95 5.32
C LYS A 270 15.65 -14.19 5.51
N LYS A 271 15.35 -15.41 5.96
CA LYS A 271 13.99 -15.83 6.26
C LYS A 271 13.26 -14.77 7.10
N ASP A 272 12.04 -14.43 6.69
CA ASP A 272 11.14 -13.48 7.38
C ASP A 272 11.74 -12.06 7.56
N SER A 273 12.82 -11.72 6.84
CA SER A 273 13.41 -10.37 6.86
C SER A 273 12.59 -9.38 6.03
N HIS A 274 12.61 -8.11 6.44
CA HIS A 274 11.91 -7.03 5.77
C HIS A 274 12.93 -5.96 5.42
N THR A 275 13.04 -5.58 4.14
CA THR A 275 14.00 -4.55 3.71
C THR A 275 13.36 -3.57 2.74
N THR A 276 13.42 -2.29 3.08
CA THR A 276 13.02 -1.19 2.19
C THR A 276 14.26 -0.41 1.74
N VAL A 277 14.35 -0.15 0.44
CA VAL A 277 15.41 0.65 -0.17
C VAL A 277 14.80 1.79 -0.99
N GLU A 278 15.21 3.02 -0.66
CA GLU A 278 14.94 4.24 -1.41
C GLU A 278 16.28 4.77 -1.94
N HIS A 279 16.56 4.55 -3.23
CA HIS A 279 17.80 4.97 -3.88
C HIS A 279 17.56 6.08 -4.92
N ASP A 280 17.86 7.32 -4.51
CA ASP A 280 17.71 8.52 -5.32
C ASP A 280 19.00 9.36 -5.27
N THR A 281 20.11 8.82 -5.75
CA THR A 281 21.43 9.47 -5.66
C THR A 281 21.87 10.18 -6.96
N GLY A 282 21.01 10.16 -7.99
CA GLY A 282 21.36 10.61 -9.34
C GLY A 282 22.40 9.74 -10.07
N GLN A 283 22.88 8.64 -9.47
CA GLN A 283 23.83 7.74 -10.12
C GLN A 283 23.17 6.93 -11.24
N SER A 284 23.96 6.64 -12.28
CA SER A 284 23.48 5.87 -13.45
C SER A 284 23.13 4.42 -13.11
N ASN A 285 23.76 3.83 -12.09
CA ASN A 285 23.45 2.48 -11.62
C ASN A 285 23.04 2.53 -10.15
N SER A 286 22.12 1.66 -9.73
CA SER A 286 21.86 1.43 -8.31
C SER A 286 22.81 0.39 -7.73
N ILE A 287 23.10 -0.67 -8.50
CA ILE A 287 24.03 -1.74 -8.12
C ILE A 287 25.14 -1.86 -9.17
N VAL A 288 26.39 -1.96 -8.70
CA VAL A 288 27.55 -2.21 -9.56
C VAL A 288 28.24 -3.53 -9.17
N THR A 289 28.37 -4.42 -10.14
CA THR A 289 29.09 -5.69 -9.99
C THR A 289 30.58 -5.53 -10.23
N TYR A 290 31.43 -6.27 -9.51
CA TYR A 290 32.89 -6.19 -9.58
C TYR A 290 33.59 -7.56 -9.57
N GLY A 291 34.90 -7.56 -9.86
CA GLY A 291 35.76 -8.74 -9.78
C GLY A 291 35.78 -9.61 -11.03
N THR A 292 36.35 -10.81 -10.94
CA THR A 292 36.36 -11.82 -12.02
C THR A 292 35.05 -12.58 -12.04
N GLY A 293 34.46 -12.82 -13.21
CA GLY A 293 33.15 -13.47 -13.35
C GLY A 293 32.00 -12.45 -13.37
N ARG A 294 32.01 -11.43 -12.49
CA ARG A 294 30.96 -10.40 -12.33
C ARG A 294 29.57 -10.98 -12.57
N ASP A 295 29.22 -11.99 -11.78
CA ASP A 295 27.85 -12.50 -11.69
C ASP A 295 27.01 -11.52 -10.86
N PHE A 296 25.70 -11.62 -10.98
CA PHE A 296 24.74 -10.89 -10.14
C PHE A 296 23.82 -11.91 -9.47
N SER A 297 23.63 -11.85 -8.15
CA SER A 297 22.58 -12.62 -7.47
C SER A 297 21.79 -11.82 -6.45
N PHE A 298 20.48 -12.01 -6.47
CA PHE A 298 19.52 -11.39 -5.56
C PHE A 298 18.58 -12.48 -5.03
N GLU A 299 18.82 -12.94 -3.82
CA GLU A 299 18.20 -14.16 -3.28
C GLU A 299 17.41 -13.85 -2.01
N LEU A 300 16.13 -14.21 -1.99
CA LEU A 300 15.24 -14.10 -0.85
C LEU A 300 14.95 -15.49 -0.31
N GLU A 301 15.23 -15.73 0.97
CA GLU A 301 14.77 -16.92 1.68
C GLU A 301 13.25 -16.82 1.96
N ALA A 302 12.65 -17.89 2.48
CA ALA A 302 11.20 -17.97 2.68
C ALA A 302 10.66 -16.81 3.54
N GLY A 303 9.50 -16.26 3.16
CA GLY A 303 8.84 -15.16 3.87
C GLY A 303 9.58 -13.80 3.86
N ALA A 304 10.72 -13.68 3.18
CA ALA A 304 11.43 -12.40 3.12
C ALA A 304 10.68 -11.39 2.23
N VAL A 305 10.67 -10.11 2.62
CA VAL A 305 9.99 -9.01 1.92
C VAL A 305 10.98 -7.92 1.56
N VAL A 306 11.01 -7.53 0.28
CA VAL A 306 11.88 -6.47 -0.23
C VAL A 306 11.09 -5.49 -1.11
N ASP A 307 11.12 -4.21 -0.77
CA ASP A 307 10.65 -3.11 -1.62
C ASP A 307 11.84 -2.21 -1.99
N TYR A 308 12.21 -2.21 -3.28
CA TYR A 308 13.35 -1.48 -3.80
C TYR A 308 12.89 -0.45 -4.82
N ASN A 309 13.05 0.82 -4.48
CA ASN A 309 12.77 1.95 -5.35
C ASN A 309 14.06 2.63 -5.77
N THR A 310 14.23 2.85 -7.07
CA THR A 310 15.37 3.62 -7.56
C THR A 310 15.08 4.48 -8.76
N ILE A 311 15.68 5.68 -8.77
CA ILE A 311 15.65 6.57 -9.93
C ILE A 311 16.88 6.45 -10.85
N SER A 312 17.73 5.44 -10.65
CA SER A 312 18.89 5.21 -11.51
C SER A 312 18.49 4.76 -12.92
N ASP A 313 19.23 5.20 -13.93
CA ASP A 313 19.04 4.76 -15.34
C ASP A 313 19.06 3.23 -15.47
N GLN A 314 19.87 2.56 -14.64
CA GLN A 314 19.96 1.11 -14.56
C GLN A 314 19.83 0.65 -13.11
N PHE A 315 19.03 -0.40 -12.88
CA PHE A 315 19.02 -1.08 -11.58
C PHE A 315 20.36 -1.75 -11.30
N VAL A 316 20.84 -2.57 -12.23
CA VAL A 316 22.16 -3.21 -12.16
C VAL A 316 22.98 -2.91 -13.41
N ASP A 317 24.28 -2.74 -13.21
CA ASP A 317 25.23 -2.51 -14.29
C ASP A 317 25.34 -3.71 -15.26
N SER A 318 26.13 -3.55 -16.33
CA SER A 318 26.35 -4.60 -17.35
C SER A 318 27.30 -5.73 -16.87
N PHE A 319 26.86 -6.52 -15.88
CA PHE A 319 27.56 -7.68 -15.31
C PHE A 319 27.99 -8.70 -16.38
N SER A 320 29.16 -9.34 -16.25
CA SER A 320 29.73 -10.19 -17.33
C SER A 320 29.32 -11.67 -17.25
N GLY A 321 28.88 -12.11 -16.08
CA GLY A 321 28.48 -13.48 -15.81
C GLY A 321 26.97 -13.69 -15.98
N ASN A 322 26.40 -14.58 -15.18
CA ASN A 322 24.96 -14.82 -15.12
C ASN A 322 24.32 -13.94 -14.04
N GLY A 323 23.11 -13.47 -14.32
CA GLY A 323 22.24 -12.89 -13.32
C GLY A 323 21.31 -13.95 -12.75
N THR A 324 21.10 -13.95 -11.44
CA THR A 324 20.21 -14.85 -10.73
C THR A 324 19.30 -14.05 -9.81
N MET A 325 18.00 -14.29 -9.88
CA MET A 325 17.07 -13.84 -8.83
C MET A 325 16.27 -15.04 -8.36
N LYS A 326 16.32 -15.29 -7.06
CA LYS A 326 15.56 -16.36 -6.41
C LYS A 326 14.65 -15.78 -5.36
N ILE A 327 13.35 -16.00 -5.51
CA ILE A 327 12.33 -15.56 -4.57
C ILE A 327 11.82 -16.83 -3.90
N GLY A 328 12.13 -16.99 -2.60
CA GLY A 328 11.78 -18.17 -1.81
C GLY A 328 10.28 -18.30 -1.55
N GLU A 329 9.93 -19.40 -0.87
CA GLU A 329 8.53 -19.72 -0.52
C GLU A 329 7.86 -18.58 0.25
N GLY A 330 6.72 -18.09 -0.24
CA GLY A 330 5.99 -16.97 0.34
C GLY A 330 6.73 -15.62 0.40
N ALA A 331 7.93 -15.52 -0.19
CA ALA A 331 8.72 -14.29 -0.20
C ALA A 331 8.18 -13.28 -1.22
N SER A 332 8.41 -11.99 -1.00
CA SER A 332 7.93 -10.91 -1.86
C SER A 332 9.07 -9.98 -2.27
N LEU A 333 9.25 -9.81 -3.58
CA LEU A 333 10.21 -8.86 -4.15
C LEU A 333 9.49 -7.87 -5.07
N LYS A 334 9.60 -6.59 -4.73
CA LYS A 334 9.15 -5.48 -5.56
C LYS A 334 10.34 -4.60 -5.94
N ILE A 335 10.51 -4.36 -7.24
CA ILE A 335 11.52 -3.45 -7.77
C ILE A 335 10.84 -2.44 -8.69
N ASN A 336 10.87 -1.17 -8.29
CA ASN A 336 10.48 -0.05 -9.14
C ASN A 336 11.73 0.70 -9.55
N GLY A 337 12.21 0.45 -10.76
CA GLY A 337 13.29 1.21 -11.35
C GLY A 337 12.76 2.29 -12.28
N ASP A 338 13.58 3.30 -12.50
CA ASP A 338 13.30 4.36 -13.46
C ASP A 338 13.35 3.82 -14.88
N ARG A 339 14.56 3.62 -15.44
CA ARG A 339 14.66 3.38 -16.88
C ARG A 339 14.84 1.92 -17.28
N ARG A 340 15.92 1.25 -16.85
CA ARG A 340 16.28 -0.12 -17.30
C ARG A 340 16.60 -1.02 -16.13
N PHE A 341 16.33 -2.32 -16.28
CA PHE A 341 16.91 -3.31 -15.39
C PHE A 341 18.44 -3.42 -15.60
N VAL A 342 18.87 -3.61 -16.86
CA VAL A 342 20.28 -3.72 -17.27
C VAL A 342 20.47 -3.18 -18.70
N SER A 343 21.62 -2.54 -18.99
CA SER A 343 21.88 -1.89 -20.29
C SER A 343 22.19 -2.83 -21.46
N ALA A 344 22.75 -4.00 -21.21
CA ALA A 344 23.11 -4.97 -22.25
C ALA A 344 22.32 -6.27 -22.11
N SER A 345 22.23 -7.05 -23.19
CA SER A 345 21.54 -8.34 -23.17
C SER A 345 22.28 -9.31 -22.25
N LYS A 346 21.64 -9.73 -21.16
CA LYS A 346 22.24 -10.63 -20.15
C LYS A 346 21.42 -11.89 -19.94
N ARG A 347 22.10 -12.99 -19.61
CA ARG A 347 21.42 -14.21 -19.17
C ARG A 347 20.90 -13.99 -17.75
N MET A 348 19.60 -14.18 -17.57
CA MET A 348 18.95 -14.20 -16.27
C MET A 348 18.43 -15.58 -15.92
N ILE A 349 18.55 -15.96 -14.66
CA ILE A 349 17.87 -17.11 -14.05
C ILE A 349 16.92 -16.53 -13.02
N LEU A 350 15.62 -16.54 -13.33
CA LEU A 350 14.56 -16.12 -12.42
C LEU A 350 13.84 -17.35 -11.90
N GLN A 351 13.81 -17.51 -10.58
CA GLN A 351 13.10 -18.60 -9.92
C GLN A 351 12.21 -18.00 -8.82
N VAL A 352 10.91 -18.29 -8.91
CA VAL A 352 9.94 -17.95 -7.88
C VAL A 352 9.37 -19.25 -7.33
N ASP A 353 9.68 -19.53 -6.07
CA ASP A 353 9.24 -20.72 -5.35
C ASP A 353 7.76 -20.57 -4.90
N GLU A 354 7.21 -21.59 -4.22
CA GLU A 354 5.78 -21.68 -3.93
C GLU A 354 5.24 -20.44 -3.19
N GLY A 355 4.14 -19.87 -3.67
CA GLY A 355 3.54 -18.66 -3.10
C GLY A 355 4.38 -17.37 -3.19
N GLY A 356 5.57 -17.42 -3.80
CA GLY A 356 6.44 -16.24 -3.95
C GLY A 356 5.86 -15.18 -4.88
N LYS A 357 6.18 -13.91 -4.63
CA LYS A 357 5.67 -12.74 -5.37
C LYS A 357 6.84 -11.97 -5.99
N LEU A 358 6.79 -11.74 -7.31
CA LEU A 358 7.76 -10.91 -8.03
C LEU A 358 7.06 -9.79 -8.79
N ASP A 359 7.36 -8.54 -8.43
CA ASP A 359 6.89 -7.34 -9.11
C ASP A 359 8.09 -6.51 -9.61
N MET A 360 8.13 -6.23 -10.91
CA MET A 360 9.18 -5.44 -11.53
C MET A 360 8.60 -4.42 -12.51
N SER A 361 8.93 -3.15 -12.30
CA SER A 361 8.49 -2.04 -13.15
C SER A 361 9.67 -1.18 -13.60
N PHE A 362 9.75 -0.91 -14.90
CA PHE A 362 10.79 -0.09 -15.55
C PHE A 362 10.22 0.69 -16.75
N GLU A 363 10.90 1.71 -17.28
CA GLU A 363 10.47 2.33 -18.55
C GLU A 363 10.73 1.43 -19.78
N ASP A 364 11.96 0.94 -19.93
CA ASP A 364 12.42 0.18 -21.09
C ASP A 364 12.12 -1.33 -20.92
N SER A 365 12.08 -2.06 -22.04
CA SER A 365 11.99 -3.54 -22.03
C SER A 365 13.12 -4.19 -21.22
N PHE A 366 12.81 -5.30 -20.56
CA PHE A 366 13.80 -6.16 -19.91
C PHE A 366 14.77 -6.74 -20.95
N ASN A 367 16.05 -6.37 -20.82
CA ASN A 367 17.09 -6.79 -21.76
C ASN A 367 17.69 -8.16 -21.42
N PHE A 368 16.83 -9.17 -21.34
CA PHE A 368 17.24 -10.53 -21.07
C PHE A 368 17.57 -11.24 -22.38
N ASN A 369 18.62 -12.04 -22.40
CA ASN A 369 18.97 -12.82 -23.57
C ASN A 369 18.02 -14.02 -23.71
N ASN A 370 17.95 -14.60 -24.92
CA ASN A 370 17.07 -15.73 -25.22
C ASN A 370 17.39 -17.02 -24.44
N ALA A 371 18.56 -17.11 -23.82
CA ALA A 371 18.95 -18.26 -23.01
C ALA A 371 18.51 -18.12 -21.54
N SER A 372 17.93 -16.96 -21.17
CA SER A 372 17.43 -16.71 -19.82
C SER A 372 16.29 -17.65 -19.47
N THR A 373 16.25 -18.13 -18.23
CA THR A 373 15.25 -19.08 -17.72
C THR A 373 14.39 -18.42 -16.65
N LEU A 374 13.09 -18.61 -16.73
CA LEU A 374 12.10 -18.09 -15.79
C LEU A 374 11.21 -19.24 -15.34
N ASN A 375 11.20 -19.54 -14.04
CA ASN A 375 10.42 -20.64 -13.47
C ASN A 375 9.54 -20.10 -12.35
N PHE A 376 8.25 -20.41 -12.44
CA PHE A 376 7.23 -19.97 -11.49
C PHE A 376 6.53 -21.20 -10.93
N ALA A 377 6.79 -21.48 -9.65
CA ALA A 377 6.21 -22.62 -8.95
C ALA A 377 4.75 -22.37 -8.55
N LYS A 378 4.16 -23.37 -7.90
CA LYS A 378 2.76 -23.35 -7.44
C LYS A 378 2.45 -22.07 -6.65
N ASP A 379 1.28 -21.49 -6.88
CA ASP A 379 0.77 -20.30 -6.17
C ASP A 379 1.60 -19.02 -6.32
N SER A 380 2.73 -19.06 -7.03
CA SER A 380 3.55 -17.88 -7.25
C SER A 380 2.86 -16.84 -8.13
N THR A 381 3.29 -15.58 -8.00
CA THR A 381 2.77 -14.48 -8.79
C THR A 381 3.88 -13.67 -9.45
N LEU A 382 3.58 -13.18 -10.65
CA LEU A 382 4.43 -12.29 -11.41
C LEU A 382 3.65 -11.04 -11.85
N ASN A 383 4.26 -9.89 -11.68
CA ASN A 383 3.91 -8.68 -12.38
C ASN A 383 5.16 -8.07 -13.04
N MET A 384 5.12 -7.88 -14.35
CA MET A 384 6.14 -7.13 -15.08
C MET A 384 5.48 -5.97 -15.83
N ALA A 385 5.97 -4.77 -15.61
CA ALA A 385 5.46 -3.57 -16.26
C ALA A 385 6.58 -2.80 -16.96
N VAL A 386 6.31 -2.36 -18.20
CA VAL A 386 7.17 -1.45 -18.95
C VAL A 386 6.39 -0.22 -19.41
N THR A 387 6.87 0.96 -19.05
CA THR A 387 6.10 2.22 -19.23
C THR A 387 6.47 3.03 -20.47
N ASN A 388 7.48 2.61 -21.24
CA ASN A 388 7.88 3.25 -22.50
C ASN A 388 8.19 2.25 -23.63
N ALA A 389 7.89 0.97 -23.45
CA ALA A 389 8.07 -0.07 -24.46
C ALA A 389 6.74 -0.67 -24.92
N ASN A 390 6.77 -1.33 -26.08
CA ASN A 390 5.63 -2.07 -26.63
C ASN A 390 5.70 -3.58 -26.39
N GLN A 391 6.82 -4.07 -25.84
CA GLN A 391 7.02 -5.47 -25.44
C GLN A 391 7.77 -5.52 -24.10
N VAL A 392 7.42 -6.48 -23.24
CA VAL A 392 8.09 -6.68 -21.94
C VAL A 392 9.56 -7.07 -22.13
N PHE A 393 9.85 -8.07 -22.96
CA PHE A 393 11.24 -8.48 -23.25
C PHE A 393 11.76 -7.91 -24.56
N SER A 394 13.02 -7.48 -24.58
CA SER A 394 13.67 -6.99 -25.80
C SER A 394 14.06 -8.12 -26.76
N ASN A 395 14.37 -9.30 -26.23
CA ASN A 395 14.66 -10.51 -27.00
C ASN A 395 13.60 -11.57 -26.70
N THR A 396 13.26 -12.38 -27.71
CA THR A 396 12.27 -13.44 -27.54
C THR A 396 12.79 -14.51 -26.58
N ILE A 397 12.05 -14.73 -25.49
CA ILE A 397 12.32 -15.85 -24.57
C ILE A 397 11.64 -17.12 -25.11
N PRO A 398 12.38 -18.21 -25.38
CA PRO A 398 11.80 -19.47 -25.82
C PRO A 398 10.89 -20.10 -24.76
N ALA A 399 9.86 -20.84 -25.21
CA ALA A 399 8.91 -21.50 -24.31
C ALA A 399 9.56 -22.50 -23.33
N ASP A 400 10.56 -23.25 -23.79
CA ASP A 400 11.33 -24.20 -22.95
C ASP A 400 12.07 -23.53 -21.79
N ASN A 401 12.24 -22.21 -21.87
CA ASN A 401 12.92 -21.43 -20.85
C ASN A 401 11.96 -20.65 -19.94
N PHE A 402 10.65 -20.65 -20.20
CA PHE A 402 9.66 -19.98 -19.35
C PHE A 402 8.63 -21.00 -18.90
N ILE A 403 8.83 -21.53 -17.68
CA ILE A 403 8.02 -22.59 -17.11
C ILE A 403 7.02 -22.03 -16.11
N ILE A 404 5.75 -22.34 -16.34
CA ILE A 404 4.63 -22.05 -15.44
C ILE A 404 4.21 -23.37 -14.81
N ASP A 405 4.66 -23.59 -13.58
CA ASP A 405 4.35 -24.77 -12.80
C ASP A 405 3.27 -24.43 -11.77
N ASN A 406 2.00 -24.42 -12.21
CA ASN A 406 0.85 -24.19 -11.34
C ASN A 406 0.84 -22.81 -10.63
N ALA A 407 1.58 -21.82 -11.14
CA ALA A 407 1.59 -20.44 -10.64
C ALA A 407 0.21 -19.80 -10.64
N TYR A 408 -0.10 -18.95 -9.68
CA TYR A 408 -1.44 -18.40 -9.53
C TYR A 408 -1.79 -17.39 -10.63
N ARG A 409 -0.91 -16.42 -10.86
CA ARG A 409 -1.17 -15.31 -11.80
C ARG A 409 0.11 -14.71 -12.36
N LEU A 410 0.16 -14.49 -13.66
CA LEU A 410 1.23 -13.75 -14.33
C LEU A 410 0.64 -12.58 -15.11
N SER A 411 1.22 -11.39 -14.92
CA SER A 411 0.74 -10.13 -15.49
C SER A 411 1.87 -9.40 -16.20
N PHE A 412 1.60 -8.98 -17.43
CA PHE A 412 2.55 -8.32 -18.32
C PHE A 412 1.92 -7.05 -18.86
N ASN A 413 2.51 -5.89 -18.59
CA ASN A 413 1.96 -4.59 -18.96
C ASN A 413 2.95 -3.79 -19.79
N VAL A 414 2.46 -3.16 -20.86
CA VAL A 414 3.22 -2.31 -21.78
C VAL A 414 2.45 -1.01 -22.04
N SER A 415 3.15 0.09 -22.35
CA SER A 415 2.50 1.38 -22.64
C SER A 415 2.42 1.71 -24.14
N GLY A 416 3.27 1.10 -24.96
CA GLY A 416 3.38 1.39 -26.39
C GLY A 416 2.11 1.07 -27.19
N LEU A 417 1.92 1.76 -28.32
CA LEU A 417 1.02 1.27 -29.37
C LEU A 417 1.63 -0.01 -29.95
N THR A 418 0.89 -1.11 -29.99
CA THR A 418 1.40 -2.40 -30.43
C THR A 418 0.64 -2.97 -31.63
N ASN A 419 1.39 -3.58 -32.56
CA ASN A 419 0.90 -4.47 -33.60
C ASN A 419 1.49 -5.89 -33.44
N LYS A 420 2.00 -6.18 -32.24
CA LYS A 420 2.70 -7.40 -31.84
C LYS A 420 2.14 -7.88 -30.50
N GLU A 421 2.30 -9.15 -30.19
CA GLU A 421 2.06 -9.60 -28.82
C GLU A 421 3.00 -8.86 -27.82
N PRO A 422 2.48 -8.42 -26.67
CA PRO A 422 3.17 -7.47 -25.79
C PRO A 422 4.19 -8.11 -24.83
N VAL A 423 4.38 -9.42 -24.81
CA VAL A 423 5.31 -10.08 -23.89
C VAL A 423 6.68 -10.31 -24.53
N ASN A 424 6.72 -10.82 -25.77
CA ASN A 424 7.92 -11.33 -26.44
C ASN A 424 8.51 -12.58 -25.75
N ALA A 425 7.64 -13.50 -25.33
CA ALA A 425 8.02 -14.77 -24.71
C ALA A 425 7.05 -15.90 -25.07
N GLY A 426 7.57 -17.12 -25.22
CA GLY A 426 6.76 -18.34 -25.14
C GLY A 426 6.64 -18.82 -23.70
N PHE A 427 5.72 -19.74 -23.44
CA PHE A 427 5.44 -20.32 -22.13
C PHE A 427 5.23 -21.84 -22.24
N THR A 428 5.76 -22.60 -21.28
CA THR A 428 5.46 -24.02 -21.10
C THR A 428 4.73 -24.20 -19.79
N PHE A 429 3.55 -24.81 -19.84
CA PHE A 429 2.76 -25.12 -18.66
C PHE A 429 3.09 -26.54 -18.21
N SER A 430 3.44 -26.72 -16.95
CA SER A 430 3.64 -28.05 -16.36
C SER A 430 2.33 -28.84 -16.30
N GLU A 431 2.41 -30.11 -15.93
CA GLU A 431 1.21 -30.87 -15.60
C GLU A 431 0.47 -30.21 -14.44
N PHE A 432 -0.83 -30.06 -14.61
CA PHE A 432 -1.69 -29.44 -13.62
C PHE A 432 -1.91 -30.39 -12.44
N ILE A 433 -1.71 -29.87 -11.24
CA ILE A 433 -2.10 -30.56 -10.02
C ILE A 433 -3.64 -30.64 -9.91
N PRO A 434 -4.18 -31.58 -9.11
CA PRO A 434 -5.62 -31.74 -8.97
C PRO A 434 -6.33 -30.42 -8.63
N GLY A 435 -7.41 -30.12 -9.36
CA GLY A 435 -8.23 -28.94 -9.12
C GLY A 435 -7.97 -27.75 -10.05
N ILE A 436 -6.87 -27.74 -10.79
CA ILE A 436 -6.65 -26.74 -11.84
C ILE A 436 -7.26 -27.24 -13.14
N THR A 437 -8.19 -26.47 -13.68
CA THR A 437 -8.89 -26.82 -14.93
C THR A 437 -8.26 -26.19 -16.17
N GLY A 438 -7.40 -25.19 -15.99
CA GLY A 438 -6.76 -24.47 -17.09
C GLY A 438 -6.14 -23.15 -16.67
N TYR A 439 -5.64 -22.41 -17.66
CA TYR A 439 -5.38 -20.97 -17.53
C TYR A 439 -6.25 -20.18 -18.50
N GLY A 440 -6.89 -19.14 -17.98
CA GLY A 440 -7.53 -18.11 -18.78
C GLY A 440 -6.52 -17.04 -19.20
N ILE A 441 -6.69 -16.49 -20.40
CA ILE A 441 -5.92 -15.34 -20.87
C ILE A 441 -6.86 -14.13 -20.92
N THR A 442 -6.41 -13.01 -20.35
CA THR A 442 -7.04 -11.70 -20.57
C THR A 442 -6.07 -10.80 -21.31
N ALA A 443 -6.52 -10.25 -22.45
CA ALA A 443 -5.74 -9.35 -23.30
C ALA A 443 -6.40 -7.96 -23.33
N GLY A 444 -5.77 -6.96 -22.70
CA GLY A 444 -6.30 -5.59 -22.66
C GLY A 444 -7.70 -5.51 -22.05
N ASN A 445 -7.91 -6.25 -20.94
CA ASN A 445 -9.21 -6.45 -20.26
C ASN A 445 -10.26 -7.22 -21.07
N THR A 446 -9.89 -7.80 -22.23
CA THR A 446 -10.77 -8.68 -23.01
C THR A 446 -10.38 -10.13 -22.76
N PRO A 447 -11.28 -10.98 -22.22
CA PRO A 447 -11.03 -12.40 -22.09
C PRO A 447 -10.84 -13.07 -23.45
N ILE A 448 -9.91 -14.01 -23.52
CA ILE A 448 -9.70 -14.92 -24.66
C ILE A 448 -10.48 -16.20 -24.38
N ASN A 449 -11.19 -16.73 -25.38
CA ASN A 449 -12.06 -17.89 -25.19
C ASN A 449 -11.27 -19.19 -25.04
N THR A 450 -10.13 -19.28 -25.73
CA THR A 450 -9.21 -20.42 -25.63
C THR A 450 -8.64 -20.55 -24.21
N ILE A 451 -8.91 -21.69 -23.56
CA ILE A 451 -8.38 -22.06 -22.24
C ILE A 451 -7.13 -22.92 -22.41
N ILE A 452 -6.05 -22.54 -21.73
CA ILE A 452 -4.77 -23.25 -21.80
C ILE A 452 -4.82 -24.50 -20.91
N GLY A 453 -4.53 -25.65 -21.50
CA GLY A 453 -4.60 -26.96 -20.85
C GLY A 453 -3.29 -27.43 -20.22
N SER A 454 -3.37 -28.55 -19.51
CA SER A 454 -2.23 -29.21 -18.88
C SER A 454 -1.17 -29.57 -19.92
N GLY A 455 0.10 -29.30 -19.63
CA GLY A 455 1.22 -29.61 -20.52
C GLY A 455 1.28 -28.76 -21.80
N ALA A 456 0.45 -27.72 -21.93
CA ALA A 456 0.37 -26.91 -23.13
C ALA A 456 1.62 -26.02 -23.32
N VAL A 457 1.92 -25.70 -24.58
CA VAL A 457 3.04 -24.81 -24.94
C VAL A 457 2.55 -23.66 -25.79
N ILE A 458 2.76 -22.43 -25.30
CA ILE A 458 2.60 -21.20 -26.10
C ILE A 458 3.96 -20.83 -26.67
N SER A 459 4.08 -20.76 -27.99
CA SER A 459 5.25 -20.22 -28.68
C SER A 459 5.05 -18.77 -29.06
N SER A 460 6.10 -17.96 -28.95
CA SER A 460 6.15 -16.59 -29.49
C SER A 460 7.24 -16.47 -30.55
N ASN A 461 6.94 -15.68 -31.59
CA ASN A 461 7.92 -15.21 -32.56
C ASN A 461 8.17 -13.68 -32.45
N GLY A 462 7.76 -13.08 -31.33
CA GLY A 462 7.78 -11.64 -31.07
C GLY A 462 6.74 -10.83 -31.84
N THR A 463 5.85 -11.49 -32.58
CA THR A 463 4.71 -10.86 -33.28
C THR A 463 3.40 -11.51 -32.86
N ASP A 464 3.35 -12.84 -32.77
CA ASP A 464 2.15 -13.61 -32.46
C ASP A 464 2.42 -14.71 -31.43
N PHE A 465 1.35 -15.07 -30.71
CA PHE A 465 1.27 -16.32 -29.96
C PHE A 465 0.71 -17.45 -30.83
N THR A 466 1.27 -18.64 -30.60
CA THR A 466 0.80 -19.90 -31.17
C THR A 466 0.67 -20.91 -30.04
N LEU A 467 -0.50 -21.48 -29.85
CA LEU A 467 -0.73 -22.54 -28.89
C LEU A 467 -0.50 -23.89 -29.58
N ASN A 468 0.42 -24.68 -29.02
CA ASN A 468 0.77 -26.00 -29.50
C ASN A 468 0.39 -27.03 -28.43
N SER A 469 -0.27 -28.12 -28.86
CA SER A 469 -0.44 -29.44 -28.21
C SER A 469 -0.58 -29.46 -26.67
N PRO A 470 -1.67 -30.01 -26.09
CA PRO A 470 -2.64 -30.92 -26.70
C PRO A 470 -3.83 -30.25 -27.39
N GLN A 471 -3.85 -28.91 -27.45
CA GLN A 471 -4.99 -28.12 -27.91
C GLN A 471 -4.79 -27.53 -29.31
N ASP A 472 -5.90 -27.11 -29.91
CA ASP A 472 -5.89 -26.30 -31.13
C ASP A 472 -5.34 -24.90 -30.83
N ASP A 473 -4.75 -24.29 -31.86
CA ASP A 473 -4.18 -22.94 -31.79
C ASP A 473 -5.27 -21.88 -31.58
N PHE A 474 -4.88 -20.67 -31.15
CA PHE A 474 -5.78 -19.53 -31.00
C PHE A 474 -6.45 -19.15 -32.32
N GLU A 475 -7.71 -18.74 -32.26
CA GLU A 475 -8.44 -18.25 -33.43
C GLU A 475 -7.86 -16.92 -33.95
N THR A 476 -8.14 -16.60 -35.21
CA THR A 476 -7.57 -15.39 -35.86
C THR A 476 -7.93 -14.09 -35.12
N ASP A 477 -9.16 -13.99 -34.62
CA ASP A 477 -9.64 -12.82 -33.88
C ASP A 477 -9.01 -12.73 -32.48
N GLU A 478 -8.75 -13.88 -31.84
CA GLU A 478 -8.05 -13.96 -30.54
C GLU A 478 -6.61 -13.48 -30.68
N LYS A 479 -5.88 -13.97 -31.71
CA LYS A 479 -4.52 -13.49 -32.01
C LYS A 479 -4.50 -11.99 -32.29
N THR A 480 -5.49 -11.48 -33.02
CA THR A 480 -5.62 -10.05 -33.28
C THR A 480 -5.83 -9.25 -32.00
N THR A 481 -6.65 -9.76 -31.07
CA THR A 481 -6.89 -9.15 -29.77
C THR A 481 -5.61 -9.13 -28.92
N ILE A 482 -4.88 -10.24 -28.87
CA ILE A 482 -3.59 -10.36 -28.18
C ILE A 482 -2.57 -9.35 -28.73
N ARG A 483 -2.40 -9.26 -30.05
CA ARG A 483 -1.46 -8.32 -30.70
C ARG A 483 -1.79 -6.85 -30.47
N GLY A 484 -3.06 -6.52 -30.23
CA GLY A 484 -3.52 -5.15 -29.97
C GLY A 484 -3.50 -4.77 -28.49
N ALA A 485 -3.25 -5.73 -27.60
CA ALA A 485 -3.37 -5.53 -26.17
C ALA A 485 -2.13 -4.86 -25.56
N ARG A 486 -2.36 -4.00 -24.57
CA ARG A 486 -1.33 -3.41 -23.72
C ARG A 486 -1.07 -4.19 -22.43
N SER A 487 -1.90 -5.19 -22.16
CA SER A 487 -1.81 -6.02 -20.97
C SER A 487 -2.14 -7.45 -21.34
N ILE A 488 -1.34 -8.39 -20.85
CA ILE A 488 -1.63 -9.82 -20.90
C ILE A 488 -1.61 -10.35 -19.48
N VAL A 489 -2.69 -11.01 -19.10
CA VAL A 489 -2.80 -11.71 -17.83
C VAL A 489 -3.05 -13.19 -18.12
N LEU A 490 -2.18 -14.04 -17.58
CA LEU A 490 -2.40 -15.47 -17.48
C LEU A 490 -2.89 -15.75 -16.06
N GLN A 491 -4.10 -16.28 -15.95
CA GLN A 491 -4.76 -16.52 -14.67
C GLN A 491 -5.11 -17.99 -14.55
N ARG A 492 -4.66 -18.62 -13.47
CA ARG A 492 -5.01 -20.00 -13.15
C ARG A 492 -6.52 -20.12 -12.90
N LEU A 493 -7.13 -21.20 -13.42
CA LEU A 493 -8.55 -21.49 -13.28
C LEU A 493 -8.80 -22.75 -12.44
N PRO A 494 -9.91 -22.78 -11.68
CA PRO A 494 -10.87 -21.69 -11.45
C PRO A 494 -10.24 -20.51 -10.67
N ASN A 495 -10.73 -19.28 -10.86
CA ASN A 495 -10.32 -18.13 -10.03
C ASN A 495 -10.78 -18.37 -8.59
N PRO A 496 -10.13 -17.87 -7.53
CA PRO A 496 -10.62 -18.01 -6.16
C PRO A 496 -12.05 -17.49 -6.00
N ALA A 497 -12.76 -18.03 -5.02
CA ALA A 497 -14.05 -17.46 -4.64
C ALA A 497 -13.86 -16.01 -4.15
N VAL A 498 -14.88 -15.18 -4.28
CA VAL A 498 -14.87 -13.78 -3.84
C VAL A 498 -16.07 -13.54 -2.96
N ILE A 499 -15.85 -13.04 -1.75
CA ILE A 499 -16.90 -12.48 -0.90
C ILE A 499 -17.07 -11.01 -1.28
N ARG A 500 -18.31 -10.58 -1.50
CA ARG A 500 -18.63 -9.18 -1.84
C ARG A 500 -19.40 -8.50 -0.73
N ASP A 501 -20.28 -9.24 -0.08
CA ASP A 501 -21.11 -8.72 1.00
C ASP A 501 -21.45 -9.80 2.03
N VAL A 502 -21.55 -9.36 3.27
CA VAL A 502 -21.92 -10.16 4.43
C VAL A 502 -22.93 -9.37 5.24
N LYS A 503 -24.13 -9.94 5.39
CA LYS A 503 -25.14 -9.36 6.25
C LYS A 503 -24.78 -9.59 7.71
N GLN A 504 -24.98 -8.55 8.51
CA GLN A 504 -24.83 -8.59 9.96
C GLN A 504 -26.12 -8.19 10.66
N VAL A 505 -26.41 -8.84 11.79
CA VAL A 505 -27.46 -8.48 12.74
C VAL A 505 -26.81 -8.35 14.11
N VAL A 506 -26.65 -7.11 14.57
CA VAL A 506 -25.89 -6.80 15.78
C VAL A 506 -26.84 -6.39 16.91
N LYS A 507 -26.71 -7.08 18.04
CA LYS A 507 -27.47 -6.83 19.28
C LYS A 507 -26.53 -6.33 20.38
N ASP A 508 -27.04 -6.31 21.60
CA ASP A 508 -26.36 -5.93 22.84
C ASP A 508 -25.16 -6.85 23.14
N THR A 509 -25.38 -8.16 23.17
CA THR A 509 -24.40 -9.16 23.60
C THR A 509 -24.18 -10.27 22.59
N SER A 510 -24.72 -10.10 21.38
CA SER A 510 -24.58 -11.05 20.29
C SER A 510 -24.55 -10.36 18.93
N ALA A 511 -23.91 -11.01 17.96
CA ALA A 511 -23.93 -10.60 16.57
C ALA A 511 -24.02 -11.84 15.68
N ALA A 512 -24.89 -11.79 14.67
CA ALA A 512 -25.08 -12.87 13.72
C ALA A 512 -24.72 -12.42 12.31
N PHE A 513 -24.08 -13.30 11.54
CA PHE A 513 -23.52 -13.01 10.23
C PHE A 513 -23.92 -14.10 9.23
N ASN A 514 -24.11 -13.73 7.97
CA ASN A 514 -24.27 -14.68 6.86
C ASN A 514 -23.81 -14.04 5.55
N LEU A 515 -23.24 -14.84 4.64
CA LEU A 515 -22.87 -14.37 3.31
C LEU A 515 -24.13 -13.98 2.52
N THR A 516 -24.11 -12.83 1.83
CA THR A 516 -25.24 -12.33 1.02
C THR A 516 -24.89 -12.12 -0.44
N ASP A 517 -23.64 -11.76 -0.75
CA ASP A 517 -23.15 -11.68 -2.12
C ASP A 517 -21.75 -12.30 -2.19
N TYR A 518 -21.60 -13.29 -3.06
CA TYR A 518 -20.35 -13.98 -3.29
C TYR A 518 -20.31 -14.56 -4.70
N LEU A 519 -19.10 -14.71 -5.23
CA LEU A 519 -18.84 -15.45 -6.45
C LEU A 519 -18.06 -16.70 -6.10
N THR A 520 -18.58 -17.86 -6.46
CA THR A 520 -17.81 -19.10 -6.35
C THR A 520 -16.73 -19.19 -7.42
N ASN A 521 -16.85 -18.43 -8.52
CA ASN A 521 -15.94 -18.49 -9.67
C ASN A 521 -15.71 -19.92 -10.20
N ASN A 522 -16.76 -20.75 -10.15
CA ASN A 522 -16.76 -22.17 -10.49
C ASN A 522 -15.89 -23.05 -9.57
N ASN A 523 -15.54 -22.59 -8.38
CA ASN A 523 -14.98 -23.44 -7.34
C ASN A 523 -16.07 -24.29 -6.68
N VAL A 524 -15.67 -25.51 -6.30
CA VAL A 524 -16.41 -26.35 -5.36
C VAL A 524 -16.07 -25.88 -3.95
N ILE A 525 -17.06 -25.33 -3.25
CA ILE A 525 -16.90 -24.73 -1.91
C ILE A 525 -16.99 -25.82 -0.84
N THR A 526 -16.06 -25.87 0.10
CA THR A 526 -15.97 -26.88 1.16
C THR A 526 -16.22 -26.32 2.55
N GLY A 527 -16.12 -25.00 2.71
CA GLY A 527 -16.31 -24.35 4.00
C GLY A 527 -16.44 -22.84 3.93
N VAL A 528 -16.81 -22.26 5.07
CA VAL A 528 -16.74 -20.82 5.32
C VAL A 528 -16.23 -20.63 6.76
N ASP A 529 -15.12 -19.92 6.91
CA ASP A 529 -14.49 -19.63 8.19
C ASP A 529 -14.84 -18.20 8.65
N TYR A 530 -15.12 -18.05 9.94
CA TYR A 530 -15.44 -16.78 10.60
C TYR A 530 -14.53 -16.61 11.83
N LEU A 531 -13.69 -15.60 11.83
CA LEU A 531 -12.78 -15.27 12.92
C LEU A 531 -13.16 -13.92 13.54
N LEU A 532 -13.37 -13.88 14.85
CA LEU A 532 -13.75 -12.69 15.59
C LEU A 532 -12.62 -12.23 16.52
N PHE A 533 -12.29 -10.94 16.45
CA PHE A 533 -11.22 -10.30 17.23
C PHE A 533 -11.72 -9.06 17.97
N SER A 534 -11.05 -8.73 19.08
CA SER A 534 -11.28 -7.50 19.85
C SER A 534 -10.63 -6.26 19.25
N GLU A 535 -9.72 -6.44 18.30
CA GLU A 535 -8.95 -5.37 17.64
C GLU A 535 -8.72 -5.73 16.16
N GLN A 536 -8.53 -4.73 15.31
CA GLN A 536 -8.21 -4.93 13.88
C GLN A 536 -6.92 -5.74 13.73
N GLN A 537 -6.89 -6.65 12.75
CA GLN A 537 -5.77 -7.56 12.48
C GLN A 537 -5.21 -7.37 11.08
N ASP A 538 -3.95 -7.79 10.89
CA ASP A 538 -3.36 -7.99 9.58
C ASP A 538 -3.81 -9.35 9.02
N THR A 539 -4.44 -9.35 7.84
CA THR A 539 -4.95 -10.56 7.21
C THR A 539 -3.86 -11.47 6.64
N GLU A 540 -2.61 -10.98 6.55
CA GLU A 540 -1.45 -11.81 6.22
C GLU A 540 -0.93 -12.58 7.45
N ASN A 541 -1.23 -12.11 8.68
CA ASN A 541 -0.81 -12.77 9.92
C ASN A 541 -1.70 -12.41 11.13
N PHE A 542 -2.67 -13.27 11.45
CA PHE A 542 -3.55 -13.07 12.60
C PHE A 542 -2.83 -13.32 13.93
N ASN A 543 -3.01 -12.40 14.90
CA ASN A 543 -2.56 -12.63 16.27
C ASN A 543 -3.59 -13.47 17.04
N ASP A 544 -3.29 -14.76 17.24
CA ASP A 544 -4.15 -15.68 18.00
C ASP A 544 -4.44 -15.23 19.44
N THR A 545 -3.64 -14.31 20.01
CA THR A 545 -3.86 -13.76 21.36
C THR A 545 -5.12 -12.90 21.44
N ASP A 546 -5.45 -12.19 20.36
CA ASP A 546 -6.58 -11.23 20.31
C ASP A 546 -7.86 -11.88 19.76
N LYS A 547 -7.78 -13.17 19.39
CA LYS A 547 -8.90 -13.94 18.86
C LYS A 547 -9.90 -14.26 19.97
N ILE A 548 -11.10 -13.74 19.83
CA ILE A 548 -12.21 -13.98 20.76
C ILE A 548 -12.85 -15.34 20.47
N ALA A 549 -13.14 -15.61 19.20
CA ALA A 549 -13.87 -16.80 18.79
C ALA A 549 -13.61 -17.13 17.32
N GLU A 550 -13.85 -18.39 16.98
CA GLU A 550 -13.82 -18.92 15.63
C GLU A 550 -15.06 -19.79 15.42
N GLN A 551 -15.68 -19.66 14.26
CA GLN A 551 -16.80 -20.49 13.82
C GLN A 551 -16.53 -20.95 12.40
N LYS A 552 -16.84 -22.21 12.09
CA LYS A 552 -16.63 -22.79 10.75
C LYS A 552 -17.89 -23.48 10.29
N ILE A 553 -18.30 -23.20 9.07
CA ILE A 553 -19.24 -24.02 8.31
C ILE A 553 -18.38 -24.94 7.46
N GLY A 554 -18.55 -26.25 7.57
CA GLY A 554 -17.75 -27.22 6.83
C GLY A 554 -18.59 -28.36 6.28
N ALA A 555 -18.18 -28.89 5.14
CA ALA A 555 -18.76 -30.09 4.56
C ALA A 555 -18.74 -31.29 5.52
N LYS A 556 -19.80 -32.10 5.51
CA LYS A 556 -19.80 -33.36 6.27
C LYS A 556 -18.82 -34.34 5.65
N VAL A 557 -17.90 -34.86 6.47
CA VAL A 557 -16.91 -35.86 6.02
C VAL A 557 -17.57 -37.24 5.99
N GLU A 558 -18.03 -37.69 4.82
CA GLU A 558 -18.33 -39.09 4.55
C GLU A 558 -17.29 -39.63 3.55
N GLU A 559 -16.52 -40.64 3.97
CA GLU A 559 -15.56 -41.43 3.17
C GLU A 559 -14.73 -40.67 2.10
N ALA A 560 -13.61 -40.09 2.54
CA ALA A 560 -12.41 -39.73 1.76
C ALA A 560 -12.47 -38.62 0.69
N GLU A 561 -13.61 -37.97 0.43
CA GLU A 561 -13.65 -36.71 -0.33
C GLU A 561 -14.57 -35.69 0.36
N ALA A 562 -14.13 -34.44 0.54
CA ALA A 562 -14.97 -33.38 1.11
C ALA A 562 -16.09 -33.02 0.11
N THR A 563 -17.35 -33.25 0.48
CA THR A 563 -18.50 -32.92 -0.37
C THR A 563 -18.71 -31.41 -0.49
N GLU A 564 -19.14 -30.94 -1.66
CA GLU A 564 -19.50 -29.54 -1.91
C GLU A 564 -20.58 -29.03 -0.94
N LEU A 565 -20.40 -27.84 -0.36
CA LEU A 565 -21.44 -27.13 0.36
C LEU A 565 -22.52 -26.65 -0.61
N THR A 566 -23.78 -26.84 -0.24
CA THR A 566 -24.91 -26.26 -0.96
C THR A 566 -24.97 -24.74 -0.74
N GLU A 567 -25.60 -24.01 -1.66
CA GLU A 567 -25.84 -22.55 -1.52
C GLU A 567 -26.53 -22.20 -0.19
N ALA A 568 -27.43 -23.06 0.30
CA ALA A 568 -28.11 -22.88 1.58
C ALA A 568 -27.18 -23.03 2.79
N GLU A 569 -26.12 -23.84 2.67
CA GLU A 569 -25.11 -23.99 3.72
C GLU A 569 -24.11 -22.83 3.70
N ILE A 570 -23.67 -22.41 2.51
CA ILE A 570 -22.77 -21.24 2.33
C ILE A 570 -23.41 -19.97 2.89
N THR A 571 -24.70 -19.79 2.66
CA THR A 571 -25.46 -18.61 3.13
C THR A 571 -26.07 -18.78 4.52
N SER A 572 -25.73 -19.85 5.24
CA SER A 572 -26.24 -20.07 6.59
C SER A 572 -25.68 -19.05 7.59
N SER A 573 -26.45 -18.78 8.66
CA SER A 573 -26.09 -17.77 9.64
C SER A 573 -25.27 -18.35 10.79
N VAL A 574 -24.20 -17.64 11.15
CA VAL A 574 -23.33 -17.91 12.29
C VAL A 574 -23.52 -16.82 13.33
N ALA A 575 -23.63 -17.18 14.62
CA ALA A 575 -23.84 -16.23 15.71
C ALA A 575 -22.72 -16.30 16.74
N PHE A 576 -22.22 -15.14 17.14
CA PHE A 576 -21.34 -14.94 18.28
C PHE A 576 -22.16 -14.39 19.45
N THR A 577 -21.92 -14.89 20.65
CA THR A 577 -22.67 -14.56 21.87
C THR A 577 -21.73 -14.22 23.02
N ASN A 578 -22.25 -13.62 24.09
CA ASN A 578 -21.47 -13.14 25.24
C ASN A 578 -20.48 -12.02 24.89
N LEU A 579 -20.81 -11.20 23.92
CA LEU A 579 -20.06 -9.98 23.60
C LEU A 579 -20.38 -8.90 24.64
N ALA A 580 -19.42 -8.01 24.92
CA ALA A 580 -19.67 -6.83 25.73
C ALA A 580 -20.50 -5.81 24.94
N GLU A 581 -21.45 -5.13 25.61
CA GLU A 581 -22.26 -4.04 25.04
C GLU A 581 -21.40 -2.84 24.63
N GLN A 582 -21.87 -2.07 23.64
CA GLN A 582 -21.22 -0.83 23.17
C GLN A 582 -19.71 -0.98 22.88
N THR A 583 -19.30 -2.16 22.41
CA THR A 583 -17.90 -2.52 22.16
C THR A 583 -17.70 -2.82 20.69
N GLU A 584 -16.61 -2.31 20.12
CA GLU A 584 -16.22 -2.54 18.73
C GLU A 584 -15.47 -3.87 18.58
N TYR A 585 -15.74 -4.57 17.49
CA TYR A 585 -15.13 -5.85 17.12
C TYR A 585 -14.84 -5.90 15.62
N TRP A 586 -13.93 -6.80 15.24
CA TRP A 586 -13.57 -7.08 13.86
C TRP A 586 -13.83 -8.55 13.54
N LEU A 587 -14.59 -8.79 12.47
CA LEU A 587 -14.88 -10.10 11.92
C LEU A 587 -14.15 -10.26 10.59
N TYR A 588 -13.48 -11.40 10.44
CA TYR A 588 -12.84 -11.83 9.20
C TYR A 588 -13.56 -13.07 8.68
N VAL A 589 -14.00 -13.03 7.43
CA VAL A 589 -14.73 -14.13 6.78
C VAL A 589 -13.97 -14.62 5.56
N GLN A 590 -13.89 -15.94 5.36
CA GLN A 590 -13.23 -16.55 4.21
C GLN A 590 -14.01 -17.75 3.69
N ILE A 591 -14.20 -17.82 2.37
CA ILE A 591 -14.74 -19.01 1.70
C ILE A 591 -13.59 -20.00 1.47
N LYS A 592 -13.78 -21.24 1.93
CA LYS A 592 -12.87 -22.36 1.70
C LYS A 592 -13.27 -23.16 0.46
N ALA A 593 -12.33 -23.42 -0.44
CA ALA A 593 -12.56 -24.22 -1.64
C ALA A 593 -11.91 -25.62 -1.53
N SER A 594 -12.47 -26.61 -2.24
CA SER A 594 -11.91 -27.98 -2.30
C SER A 594 -10.63 -28.10 -3.11
N PHE A 595 -10.36 -27.11 -3.98
CA PHE A 595 -9.25 -27.12 -4.91
C PHE A 595 -8.19 -26.10 -4.50
N GLU A 596 -6.94 -26.36 -4.87
CA GLU A 596 -5.82 -25.43 -4.67
C GLU A 596 -5.92 -24.17 -5.55
N SER A 597 -7.06 -23.89 -6.20
CA SER A 597 -7.37 -22.60 -6.84
C SER A 597 -7.29 -21.43 -5.86
N GLY A 598 -7.37 -21.71 -4.55
CA GLY A 598 -7.18 -20.77 -3.46
C GLY A 598 -8.50 -20.44 -2.78
N ASP A 599 -8.48 -20.39 -1.45
CA ASP A 599 -9.55 -19.80 -0.66
C ASP A 599 -9.81 -18.36 -1.12
N SER A 600 -10.97 -17.79 -0.79
CA SER A 600 -11.16 -16.35 -1.00
C SER A 600 -10.14 -15.55 -0.20
N GLU A 601 -9.92 -14.30 -0.57
CA GLU A 601 -9.31 -13.36 0.39
C GLU A 601 -10.20 -13.21 1.64
N TRP A 602 -9.60 -12.78 2.74
CA TRP A 602 -10.34 -12.46 3.96
C TRP A 602 -11.17 -11.20 3.75
N TYR A 603 -12.46 -11.31 4.01
CA TYR A 603 -13.39 -10.18 4.01
C TYR A 603 -13.50 -9.63 5.44
N GLU A 604 -13.04 -8.40 5.64
CA GLU A 604 -13.06 -7.71 6.93
C GLU A 604 -14.35 -6.92 7.13
N ILE A 605 -14.92 -7.01 8.35
CA ILE A 605 -16.09 -6.25 8.79
C ILE A 605 -15.84 -5.77 10.21
N SER A 606 -16.01 -4.48 10.46
CA SER A 606 -16.11 -3.97 11.82
C SER A 606 -17.56 -3.75 12.24
N PHE A 607 -17.84 -3.96 13.52
CA PHE A 607 -19.16 -3.69 14.09
C PHE A 607 -19.08 -3.31 15.56
N THR A 608 -20.04 -2.52 16.02
CA THR A 608 -20.17 -2.17 17.44
C THR A 608 -21.43 -2.80 17.99
N THR A 609 -21.31 -3.57 19.07
CA THR A 609 -22.47 -4.08 19.80
C THR A 609 -23.33 -2.94 20.32
N LYS A 610 -24.63 -3.21 20.45
CA LYS A 610 -25.61 -2.19 20.86
C LYS A 610 -25.76 -2.16 22.37
N THR A 611 -26.73 -1.36 22.80
CA THR A 611 -27.18 -1.26 24.18
C THR A 611 -28.53 -1.96 24.31
N ASP A 612 -28.75 -2.70 25.40
CA ASP A 612 -30.09 -3.20 25.77
C ASP A 612 -30.98 -2.08 26.36
N ALA A 613 -30.42 -0.89 26.64
CA ALA A 613 -31.23 0.29 26.90
C ALA A 613 -31.92 0.80 25.63
N LEU A 614 -33.18 1.24 25.74
CA LEU A 614 -33.93 1.91 24.67
C LEU A 614 -33.14 3.14 24.19
N ASN A 615 -32.74 3.13 22.92
CA ASN A 615 -31.95 4.18 22.31
C ASN A 615 -32.56 4.57 20.97
N VAL A 616 -33.21 5.72 20.93
CA VAL A 616 -33.91 6.22 19.75
C VAL A 616 -33.45 7.64 19.45
N THR A 617 -33.12 7.91 18.18
CA THR A 617 -32.93 9.27 17.69
C THR A 617 -34.25 9.79 17.15
N PHE A 618 -34.73 10.92 17.64
CA PHE A 618 -36.00 11.52 17.21
C PHE A 618 -35.92 13.06 17.26
N PRO A 619 -36.74 13.79 16.47
CA PRO A 619 -36.77 15.24 16.51
C PRO A 619 -37.45 15.73 17.80
N THR A 620 -36.84 16.67 18.51
CA THR A 620 -37.47 17.29 19.69
C THR A 620 -38.36 18.47 19.32
N GLU A 621 -38.18 19.04 18.13
CA GLU A 621 -38.98 20.13 17.58
C GLU A 621 -39.23 19.89 16.08
N MET A 622 -40.44 20.19 15.63
CA MET A 622 -40.84 20.08 14.23
C MET A 622 -41.63 21.33 13.81
N PHE A 623 -41.22 21.94 12.71
CA PHE A 623 -41.80 23.14 12.12
C PHE A 623 -42.46 22.83 10.78
N PHE A 624 -43.59 23.47 10.51
CA PHE A 624 -44.24 23.50 9.20
C PHE A 624 -44.48 24.95 8.82
N ASN A 625 -44.51 25.21 7.51
CA ASN A 625 -44.88 26.51 6.96
C ASN A 625 -46.06 26.36 6.02
N THR A 626 -46.73 27.48 5.75
CA THR A 626 -47.78 27.54 4.73
C THR A 626 -47.27 28.22 3.47
N GLU A 627 -47.53 27.63 2.31
CA GLU A 627 -47.24 28.21 1.00
C GLU A 627 -48.52 28.33 0.18
N MET A 628 -48.64 29.38 -0.63
CA MET A 628 -49.81 29.54 -1.49
C MET A 628 -49.67 28.64 -2.72
N SER A 629 -50.60 27.70 -2.90
CA SER A 629 -50.72 26.92 -4.15
C SER A 629 -51.00 27.85 -5.33
N GLU A 630 -50.19 27.74 -6.38
CA GLU A 630 -50.35 28.55 -7.59
C GLU A 630 -51.63 28.20 -8.36
N GLU A 631 -52.05 26.94 -8.33
CA GLU A 631 -53.22 26.45 -9.08
C GLU A 631 -54.54 26.87 -8.42
N ASP A 632 -54.65 26.67 -7.11
CA ASP A 632 -55.94 26.78 -6.40
C ASP A 632 -56.02 27.97 -5.43
N ARG A 633 -54.93 28.72 -5.27
CA ARG A 633 -54.79 29.86 -4.34
C ARG A 633 -55.23 29.53 -2.91
N ARG A 634 -54.90 28.32 -2.45
CA ARG A 634 -55.04 27.84 -1.06
C ARG A 634 -53.69 27.82 -0.36
N LEU A 635 -53.67 27.97 0.96
CA LEU A 635 -52.44 27.85 1.75
C LEU A 635 -52.20 26.38 2.10
N LEU A 636 -51.24 25.75 1.43
CA LEU A 636 -50.79 24.39 1.69
C LEU A 636 -49.81 24.39 2.85
N VAL A 637 -50.00 23.47 3.79
CA VAL A 637 -49.05 23.22 4.88
C VAL A 637 -48.08 22.15 4.42
N THR A 638 -46.78 22.43 4.53
CA THR A 638 -45.75 21.41 4.39
C THR A 638 -44.61 21.63 5.38
N SER A 639 -43.99 20.55 5.83
CA SER A 639 -42.74 20.60 6.57
C SER A 639 -41.60 19.94 5.81
N GLN A 640 -40.37 20.17 6.27
CA GLN A 640 -39.26 19.25 5.98
C GLN A 640 -39.53 17.87 6.57
N ARG A 641 -38.72 16.88 6.16
CA ARG A 641 -38.76 15.52 6.69
C ARG A 641 -37.91 15.42 7.95
N TYR A 642 -38.49 14.88 9.03
CA TYR A 642 -37.81 14.68 10.30
C TYR A 642 -37.54 13.21 10.55
N ARG A 643 -36.31 12.86 10.92
CA ARG A 643 -35.86 11.47 11.03
C ARG A 643 -36.11 10.90 12.42
N VAL A 644 -36.70 9.71 12.47
CA VAL A 644 -36.74 8.85 13.66
C VAL A 644 -35.95 7.57 13.36
N LYS A 645 -34.99 7.19 14.21
CA LYS A 645 -34.14 6.00 14.02
C LYS A 645 -34.07 5.18 15.32
N ASN A 646 -34.25 3.87 15.19
CA ASN A 646 -34.03 2.93 16.28
C ASN A 646 -32.56 2.50 16.35
N ASN A 647 -31.85 2.88 17.40
CA ASN A 647 -30.45 2.47 17.68
C ASN A 647 -30.37 1.43 18.82
N SER A 648 -31.50 0.88 19.25
CA SER A 648 -31.56 -0.15 20.31
C SER A 648 -31.14 -1.53 19.77
N ALA A 649 -30.89 -2.48 20.67
CA ALA A 649 -30.59 -3.88 20.35
C ALA A 649 -31.83 -4.73 19.93
N TYR A 650 -33.00 -4.12 19.81
CA TYR A 650 -34.28 -4.79 19.56
C TYR A 650 -35.25 -3.90 18.77
N PRO A 651 -36.27 -4.51 18.10
CA PRO A 651 -37.34 -3.75 17.47
C PRO A 651 -38.15 -2.94 18.50
N ILE A 652 -38.65 -1.79 18.07
CA ILE A 652 -39.50 -0.92 18.89
C ILE A 652 -40.81 -0.63 18.17
N GLU A 653 -41.91 -0.59 18.91
CA GLU A 653 -43.18 -0.07 18.45
C GLU A 653 -43.23 1.45 18.70
N LEU A 654 -43.67 2.22 17.70
CA LEU A 654 -43.83 3.67 17.79
C LEU A 654 -45.31 4.04 17.80
N LYS A 655 -45.73 4.85 18.78
CA LYS A 655 -47.10 5.37 18.88
C LYS A 655 -47.11 6.88 19.08
N ILE A 656 -48.12 7.55 18.53
CA ILE A 656 -48.52 8.87 19.01
C ILE A 656 -49.41 8.64 20.23
N ASN A 657 -48.83 8.79 21.42
CA ASN A 657 -49.56 8.65 22.68
C ASN A 657 -50.55 9.80 22.86
N SER A 658 -50.15 11.04 22.55
CA SER A 658 -51.06 12.19 22.58
C SER A 658 -50.65 13.32 21.63
N PHE A 659 -51.63 14.05 21.12
CA PHE A 659 -51.44 15.31 20.39
C PHE A 659 -52.42 16.37 20.90
N SER A 660 -51.90 17.51 21.34
CA SER A 660 -52.70 18.59 21.94
C SER A 660 -52.12 19.98 21.62
N GLU A 661 -52.98 20.99 21.55
CA GLU A 661 -52.56 22.39 21.42
C GLU A 661 -52.03 22.94 22.76
N ASP A 662 -50.95 23.71 22.71
CA ASP A 662 -50.37 24.42 23.85
C ASP A 662 -50.82 25.88 23.85
N GLY A 663 -51.78 26.23 24.72
CA GLY A 663 -52.37 27.57 24.81
C GLY A 663 -53.59 27.77 23.90
N GLU A 664 -54.00 29.04 23.72
CA GLU A 664 -55.07 29.43 22.80
C GLU A 664 -54.45 30.16 21.60
N SER A 665 -54.26 29.46 20.47
CA SER A 665 -53.70 30.07 19.26
C SER A 665 -54.72 30.85 18.43
N GLY A 666 -56.02 30.61 18.68
CA GLY A 666 -57.13 31.20 17.93
C GLY A 666 -57.33 30.61 16.53
N VAL A 667 -56.67 29.47 16.23
CA VAL A 667 -56.87 28.66 15.02
C VAL A 667 -57.27 27.25 15.45
N ASP A 668 -58.53 26.86 15.21
CA ASP A 668 -58.95 25.51 15.55
C ASP A 668 -58.42 24.49 14.52
N LEU A 669 -57.99 23.33 15.03
CA LEU A 669 -57.55 22.19 14.24
C LEU A 669 -58.77 21.37 13.76
N LEU A 670 -58.89 21.16 12.45
CA LEU A 670 -59.99 20.45 11.81
C LEU A 670 -59.76 18.94 11.73
N GLU A 671 -60.83 18.17 11.95
CA GLU A 671 -60.83 16.72 11.70
C GLU A 671 -61.05 16.38 10.22
N ASN A 672 -61.74 17.23 9.46
CA ASN A 672 -62.00 17.10 8.03
C ASN A 672 -62.27 18.49 7.40
N ILE A 673 -62.38 18.56 6.07
CA ILE A 673 -62.52 19.81 5.31
C ILE A 673 -64.01 20.15 5.04
N ASP A 674 -64.96 19.58 5.78
CA ASP A 674 -66.40 19.79 5.56
C ASP A 674 -66.94 20.98 6.39
N GLY A 675 -67.61 21.96 5.75
CA GLY A 675 -68.31 23.06 6.42
C GLY A 675 -67.63 24.43 6.34
N ASP A 676 -67.79 25.27 7.37
CA ASP A 676 -67.10 26.58 7.46
C ASP A 676 -65.67 26.35 7.94
N THR A 677 -64.72 26.46 7.03
CA THR A 677 -63.29 26.22 7.29
C THR A 677 -62.52 27.49 7.63
N LYS A 678 -63.17 28.66 7.59
CA LYS A 678 -62.47 29.95 7.62
C LYS A 678 -61.73 30.18 8.95
N GLY A 679 -60.41 30.30 8.88
CA GLY A 679 -59.55 30.54 10.05
C GLY A 679 -59.12 29.28 10.80
N HIS A 680 -59.32 28.10 10.20
CA HIS A 680 -58.96 26.81 10.78
C HIS A 680 -57.76 26.16 10.07
N LEU A 681 -57.11 25.20 10.73
CA LEU A 681 -55.97 24.43 10.22
C LEU A 681 -56.36 22.97 10.05
N TYR A 682 -56.10 22.38 8.89
CA TYR A 682 -56.14 20.94 8.67
C TYR A 682 -54.70 20.43 8.58
N LEU A 683 -54.30 19.54 9.48
CA LEU A 683 -52.94 19.02 9.57
C LEU A 683 -52.94 17.50 9.58
N GLN A 684 -52.00 16.92 8.87
CA GLN A 684 -51.75 15.49 8.83
C GLN A 684 -50.28 15.20 9.04
N LEU A 685 -49.97 14.03 9.58
CA LEU A 685 -48.62 13.50 9.72
C LEU A 685 -48.45 12.32 8.77
N ALA A 686 -47.59 12.49 7.77
CA ALA A 686 -47.13 11.41 6.92
C ALA A 686 -45.94 10.70 7.55
N LYS A 687 -45.97 9.36 7.52
CA LYS A 687 -44.83 8.49 7.79
C LYS A 687 -44.28 8.03 6.45
N ASP A 688 -43.04 8.42 6.15
CA ASP A 688 -42.40 8.23 4.85
C ASP A 688 -43.25 8.69 3.66
N SER A 689 -43.82 7.77 2.89
CA SER A 689 -44.75 8.01 1.77
C SER A 689 -46.06 7.23 1.93
N GLU A 690 -46.35 6.77 3.16
CA GLU A 690 -47.60 6.08 3.50
C GLU A 690 -48.78 7.06 3.64
N GLU A 691 -50.00 6.52 3.78
CA GLU A 691 -51.21 7.35 3.96
C GLU A 691 -51.07 8.25 5.21
N PRO A 692 -51.32 9.57 5.07
CA PRO A 692 -51.10 10.51 6.14
C PRO A 692 -52.17 10.38 7.23
N THR A 693 -51.74 10.36 8.50
CA THR A 693 -52.63 10.36 9.66
C THR A 693 -53.14 11.76 9.93
N THR A 694 -54.47 11.97 9.90
CA THR A 694 -55.06 13.26 10.25
C THR A 694 -54.90 13.56 11.74
N LEU A 695 -54.32 14.72 12.05
CA LEU A 695 -54.12 15.20 13.42
C LEU A 695 -55.35 15.98 13.87
N LYS A 696 -55.85 15.65 15.06
CA LYS A 696 -57.02 16.30 15.66
C LYS A 696 -56.81 16.57 17.14
N LYS A 697 -57.63 17.47 17.69
CA LYS A 697 -57.61 17.80 19.11
C LYS A 697 -57.90 16.53 19.92
N ASP A 698 -57.03 16.23 20.88
CA ASP A 698 -57.10 15.04 21.74
C ASP A 698 -56.89 13.69 21.02
N LEU A 699 -56.13 13.68 19.92
CA LEU A 699 -55.69 12.44 19.28
C LEU A 699 -54.76 11.67 20.24
N ALA A 700 -55.04 10.38 20.44
CA ALA A 700 -54.28 9.52 21.34
C ALA A 700 -54.23 8.07 20.82
N ASN A 701 -53.17 7.35 21.23
CA ASN A 701 -52.94 5.94 20.92
C ASN A 701 -52.97 5.59 19.42
N VAL A 702 -52.35 6.43 18.58
CA VAL A 702 -52.23 6.12 17.15
C VAL A 702 -50.98 5.29 16.91
N ASP A 703 -51.18 4.10 16.35
CA ASP A 703 -50.09 3.22 15.95
C ASP A 703 -49.38 3.76 14.71
N MET A 704 -48.06 3.89 14.79
CA MET A 704 -47.18 4.28 13.68
C MET A 704 -46.38 3.08 13.14
N GLY A 705 -46.56 1.90 13.74
CA GLY A 705 -45.93 0.65 13.37
C GLY A 705 -44.61 0.37 14.11
N GLU A 706 -43.96 -0.70 13.67
CA GLU A 706 -42.69 -1.19 14.23
C GLU A 706 -41.49 -0.64 13.46
N LEU A 707 -40.42 -0.35 14.21
CA LEU A 707 -39.10 0.01 13.73
C LEU A 707 -38.12 -1.08 14.15
N ASP A 708 -37.67 -1.88 13.19
CA ASP A 708 -36.64 -2.90 13.42
C ASP A 708 -35.29 -2.26 13.78
N ILE A 709 -34.33 -3.08 14.18
CA ILE A 709 -32.96 -2.69 14.54
C ILE A 709 -32.32 -1.92 13.37
N ASP A 710 -31.76 -0.73 13.64
CA ASP A 710 -31.19 0.21 12.66
C ASP A 710 -32.16 0.79 11.62
N GLN A 711 -33.45 0.44 11.68
CA GLN A 711 -34.43 1.03 10.81
C GLN A 711 -34.64 2.51 11.14
N GLN A 712 -34.92 3.28 10.09
CA GLN A 712 -35.32 4.68 10.19
C GLN A 712 -36.61 4.93 9.41
N ILE A 713 -37.39 5.90 9.89
CA ILE A 713 -38.55 6.45 9.19
C ILE A 713 -38.44 7.97 9.16
N ASN A 714 -39.18 8.59 8.25
CA ASN A 714 -39.34 10.03 8.19
C ASN A 714 -40.76 10.45 8.58
N LEU A 715 -40.85 11.50 9.37
CA LEU A 715 -42.11 12.15 9.74
C LEU A 715 -42.21 13.48 8.99
N GLN A 716 -43.35 13.76 8.37
CA GLN A 716 -43.58 15.00 7.63
C GLN A 716 -45.01 15.50 7.85
N PHE A 717 -45.16 16.78 8.18
CA PHE A 717 -46.47 17.41 8.24
C PHE A 717 -46.93 17.87 6.87
N THR A 718 -48.20 17.62 6.56
CA THR A 718 -48.89 18.09 5.36
C THR A 718 -50.28 18.56 5.70
N GLY A 719 -50.88 19.44 4.89
CA GLY A 719 -52.26 19.85 5.11
C GLY A 719 -52.66 21.14 4.42
N GLU A 720 -53.70 21.80 4.94
CA GLU A 720 -54.24 23.05 4.41
C GLU A 720 -54.58 24.02 5.55
N TYR A 721 -54.22 25.29 5.39
CA TYR A 721 -54.63 26.35 6.28
C TYR A 721 -55.65 27.26 5.58
N PHE A 722 -56.78 27.53 6.24
CA PHE A 722 -57.93 28.22 5.64
C PHE A 722 -58.07 29.69 6.12
N GLY A 723 -56.96 30.33 6.48
CA GLY A 723 -56.92 31.73 6.88
C GLY A 723 -56.34 32.68 5.83
N ASN A 724 -56.17 33.95 6.21
CA ASN A 724 -55.61 34.97 5.32
C ASN A 724 -54.10 34.80 5.15
N ALA A 725 -53.63 34.84 3.91
CA ALA A 725 -52.21 34.88 3.58
C ALA A 725 -51.53 36.15 4.14
N GLY A 726 -50.26 36.03 4.55
CA GLY A 726 -49.43 37.16 4.98
C GLY A 726 -49.60 37.59 6.45
N LYS A 727 -50.36 36.83 7.26
CA LYS A 727 -50.41 36.99 8.71
C LYS A 727 -49.73 35.79 9.37
N GLU A 728 -48.62 36.04 10.05
CA GLU A 728 -47.95 35.02 10.88
C GLU A 728 -48.88 34.61 12.03
N ILE A 729 -49.04 33.30 12.22
CA ILE A 729 -49.78 32.73 13.34
C ILE A 729 -48.88 31.69 13.99
N ASN A 730 -48.55 31.94 15.26
CA ASN A 730 -47.76 31.03 16.05
C ASN A 730 -48.68 30.08 16.80
N THR A 731 -48.92 28.92 16.21
CA THR A 731 -49.59 27.79 16.86
C THR A 731 -48.54 26.84 17.42
N LYS A 732 -48.69 26.39 18.66
CA LYS A 732 -47.80 25.39 19.25
C LYS A 732 -48.62 24.14 19.58
N TYR A 733 -48.14 23.00 19.10
CA TYR A 733 -48.73 21.70 19.39
C TYR A 733 -47.71 20.84 20.14
N ASN A 734 -48.17 20.15 21.18
CA ASN A 734 -47.40 19.15 21.91
C ASN A 734 -47.78 17.77 21.38
N MET A 735 -46.80 17.05 20.85
CA MET A 735 -46.92 15.64 20.45
C MET A 735 -46.09 14.80 21.42
N ILE A 736 -46.71 13.81 22.05
CA ILE A 736 -46.00 12.81 22.87
C ILE A 736 -45.91 11.54 22.05
N LEU A 737 -44.68 11.15 21.73
CA LEU A 737 -44.36 9.87 21.12
C LEU A 737 -44.02 8.86 22.22
N GLU A 738 -44.55 7.65 22.09
CA GLU A 738 -44.23 6.52 22.93
C GLU A 738 -43.45 5.49 22.11
N PHE A 739 -42.37 4.98 22.70
CA PHE A 739 -41.52 3.94 22.13
C PHE A 739 -41.50 2.77 23.10
N THR A 740 -41.96 1.62 22.65
CA THR A 740 -42.02 0.40 23.47
C THR A 740 -41.22 -0.73 22.82
N ARG A 741 -40.47 -1.49 23.61
CA ARG A 741 -39.78 -2.69 23.13
C ARG A 741 -40.80 -3.69 22.60
N THR A 742 -40.61 -4.21 21.40
CA THR A 742 -41.46 -5.27 20.87
C THR A 742 -40.98 -6.64 21.35
N GLY A 743 -41.91 -7.51 21.75
CA GLY A 743 -41.62 -8.92 22.06
C GLY A 743 -41.39 -9.25 23.54
N GLU A 744 -41.84 -8.40 24.46
CA GLU A 744 -42.08 -8.79 25.87
C GLU A 744 -43.51 -9.30 26.11
#